data_AF-A0A7Z9WFF9-F1
#
_entry.id   AF-A0A7Z9WFF9-F1
#
_cell.length_a   1.000
_cell.length_b   1.000
_cell.length_c   1.000
_cell.angle_alpha   90.00
_cell.angle_beta   90.00
_cell.angle_gamma   90.00
#
_symmetry.space_group_name_H-M   'P 1'
#
loop_
_entity.id
_entity.type
_entity.pdbx_description
1 polymer ?
#
loop_
_entity_poly.entity_id
_entity_poly.type
_entity_poly.pdbx_seq_one_letter_code
_entity_poly.pdbx_strand_id
1 'polypeptide(L)'
;MRKATALMEDVLRRKAYPLSDVYTLMKLYVRNGMFSEALALHRTLLNVFPYKKEYTRVLPDTLVVFRIENRDIESYLTGLRNKTQDKQVLSMLANYYLQIDRMDLVIHVMERLMGMGTKDEKVAWAKELAEYYIQDNKLKEAALVLANVLDLCPRDVDAIRRLSQVYSWLNMPDKAANVYERLLNITNNRAEIMKNLVRMYLEAENIKKAIHYTEMLEDMFPRRIEYKKNLLRYYRFDNRPKMALEKLKELTGLEPENMDLPRELAREYVAHNLFQNAIGIYDQLLKERPGDLALRQELAKVYDYAGKVEESLKEYQFLYEKQPDDLKLAEMVAERLIWLNRGREAIPYLEKLIISDRGKPQFLKRLGEIYLYQGKKDLALHYLRKYVRICDEDFEAHFELGEIYGSLGSKEKAKIEYKRSLKIIEEGTRRPGEHVDIERRKEIIRARAYLRLRDYKKAAILYEKLVVQYPDDLTIKVDLAEALMENGHFNKAKYLIDTVLIEDPENIGAKWLKVRLHFQQKEYALASATLKEMIERDPTQVAPIADLAYVQYLQGKWRDSLSLYRDYVARGGKKEDICDVLKEIKEFYFPVVTLGTNYLNLPMGAYIISHPAHLRLHPPHHDQTFIKLGVEPFEIRWKEGGVSREALAAYIMLDTNLRNQLRANLKLGLNSNKENRFNHGLSLQYKYSEKAEIALSGERYKLWIDPVEAADKGAFFDEYNLSARYNPVKKLFLKGDYSFGQYRTSGISDFGKHRIFSAEIGYIPLSKPYLSLAYNYTNSRFSYADQEFIREIPMIEDSHTHSSILYLAHTPFTPFSYEISQSVSRDTAREMFIYAASVNGTLSLRESTHLRLGYEYATETTLVGGERSQVVIKLLQYF
;
A
#
# COMPACT_ATOMS: atom_id res chain seq x y z
N MET A 1 -15.93 -50.02 112.96
CA MET A 1 -14.84 -49.10 112.55
C MET A 1 -14.52 -48.07 113.63
N ARG A 2 -15.40 -47.11 114.00
CA ARG A 2 -15.12 -46.16 115.11
C ARG A 2 -14.70 -46.83 116.43
N LYS A 3 -15.40 -47.90 116.85
CA LYS A 3 -14.98 -48.71 118.01
C LYS A 3 -13.59 -49.32 117.85
N ALA A 4 -13.24 -49.80 116.64
CA ALA A 4 -11.93 -50.38 116.35
C ALA A 4 -10.84 -49.30 116.36
N THR A 5 -11.14 -48.09 115.88
CA THR A 5 -10.26 -46.91 115.96
C THR A 5 -9.98 -46.51 117.41
N ALA A 6 -11.03 -46.37 118.23
CA ALA A 6 -10.88 -46.05 119.65
C ALA A 6 -10.10 -47.14 120.40
N LEU A 7 -10.31 -48.42 120.07
CA LEU A 7 -9.54 -49.52 120.66
C LEU A 7 -8.06 -49.44 120.26
N MET A 8 -7.78 -49.13 119.00
CA MET A 8 -6.41 -49.03 118.49
C MET A 8 -5.69 -47.80 119.06
N GLU A 9 -6.39 -46.68 119.26
CA GLU A 9 -5.88 -45.50 120.00
C GLU A 9 -5.48 -45.87 121.44
N ASP A 10 -6.34 -46.61 122.15
CA ASP A 10 -6.06 -47.04 123.52
C ASP A 10 -4.89 -48.03 123.59
N VAL A 11 -4.78 -48.95 122.62
CA VAL A 11 -3.63 -49.85 122.48
C VAL A 11 -2.33 -49.06 122.28
N LEU A 12 -2.34 -48.03 121.44
CA LEU A 12 -1.18 -47.18 121.16
C LEU A 12 -0.80 -46.26 122.33
N ARG A 13 -1.69 -46.01 123.30
CA ARG A 13 -1.38 -45.26 124.53
C ARG A 13 -0.63 -46.08 125.58
N ARG A 14 -0.72 -47.42 125.56
CA ARG A 14 -0.27 -48.29 126.66
C ARG A 14 1.06 -49.02 126.44
N LYS A 15 1.66 -48.99 125.24
CA LYS A 15 2.94 -49.66 124.93
C LYS A 15 3.84 -48.80 124.04
N ALA A 16 5.16 -48.97 124.18
CA ALA A 16 6.13 -48.42 123.24
C ALA A 16 5.94 -49.04 121.83
N TYR A 17 5.91 -48.16 120.83
CA TYR A 17 5.25 -48.31 119.53
C TYR A 17 5.86 -49.32 118.54
N PRO A 18 5.08 -50.31 118.04
CA PRO A 18 5.30 -50.87 116.71
C PRO A 18 4.69 -49.93 115.66
N LEU A 19 5.49 -49.42 114.73
CA LEU A 19 5.01 -48.50 113.69
C LEU A 19 3.93 -49.10 112.74
N SER A 20 3.78 -50.43 112.71
CA SER A 20 2.69 -51.13 112.01
C SER A 20 1.30 -50.78 112.56
N ASP A 21 1.21 -50.51 113.86
CA ASP A 21 -0.05 -50.25 114.55
C ASP A 21 -0.51 -48.82 114.32
N VAL A 22 0.44 -47.87 114.29
CA VAL A 22 0.21 -46.47 113.88
C VAL A 22 -0.29 -46.40 112.43
N TYR A 23 0.28 -47.19 111.54
CA TYR A 23 -0.17 -47.29 110.15
C TYR A 23 -1.59 -47.87 110.02
N THR A 24 -1.93 -48.85 110.85
CA THR A 24 -3.27 -49.45 110.85
C THR A 24 -4.32 -48.48 111.39
N LEU A 25 -4.01 -47.74 112.46
CA LEU A 25 -4.86 -46.68 112.98
C LEU A 25 -5.07 -45.57 111.94
N MET A 26 -4.01 -45.17 111.23
CA MET A 26 -4.10 -44.19 110.15
C MET A 26 -5.09 -44.63 109.05
N LYS A 27 -5.01 -45.89 108.58
CA LYS A 27 -6.00 -46.42 107.62
C LYS A 27 -7.43 -46.41 108.15
N LEU A 28 -7.62 -46.65 109.45
CA LEU A 28 -8.92 -46.60 110.09
C LEU A 28 -9.46 -45.17 110.18
N TYR A 29 -8.61 -44.18 110.49
CA TYR A 29 -8.99 -42.77 110.45
C TYR A 29 -9.43 -42.32 109.06
N VAL A 30 -8.63 -42.67 108.04
CA VAL A 30 -8.98 -42.45 106.64
C VAL A 30 -10.36 -43.03 106.31
N ARG A 31 -10.60 -44.31 106.65
CA ARG A 31 -11.88 -44.98 106.37
C ARG A 31 -13.06 -44.42 107.17
N ASN A 32 -12.82 -43.74 108.28
CA ASN A 32 -13.84 -43.11 109.12
C ASN A 32 -14.05 -41.61 108.81
N GLY A 33 -13.33 -41.06 107.83
CA GLY A 33 -13.41 -39.64 107.48
C GLY A 33 -12.75 -38.69 108.49
N MET A 34 -11.88 -39.22 109.37
CA MET A 34 -11.15 -38.44 110.38
C MET A 34 -9.81 -37.99 109.79
N PHE A 35 -9.86 -37.04 108.86
CA PHE A 35 -8.76 -36.74 107.97
C PHE A 35 -7.62 -35.96 108.62
N SER A 36 -7.94 -35.01 109.52
CA SER A 36 -6.94 -34.27 110.30
C SER A 36 -6.06 -35.21 111.12
N GLU A 37 -6.69 -36.20 111.74
CA GLU A 37 -6.08 -37.22 112.58
C GLU A 37 -5.30 -38.23 111.75
N ALA A 38 -5.86 -38.65 110.60
CA ALA A 38 -5.15 -39.45 109.62
C ALA A 38 -3.88 -38.74 109.12
N LEU A 39 -3.96 -37.44 108.81
CA LEU A 39 -2.84 -36.63 108.34
C LEU A 39 -1.76 -36.43 109.40
N ALA A 40 -2.17 -36.19 110.64
CA ALA A 40 -1.27 -36.08 111.77
C ALA A 40 -0.49 -37.39 111.97
N LEU A 41 -1.18 -38.53 111.94
CA LEU A 41 -0.53 -39.84 112.02
C LEU A 41 0.36 -40.16 110.81
N HIS A 42 -0.07 -39.75 109.62
CA HIS A 42 0.70 -39.91 108.40
C HIS A 42 2.01 -39.11 108.45
N ARG A 43 1.97 -37.85 108.94
CA ARG A 43 3.16 -37.03 109.19
C ARG A 43 4.13 -37.72 110.15
N THR A 44 3.64 -38.29 111.25
CA THR A 44 4.49 -39.04 112.19
C THR A 44 5.12 -40.27 111.53
N LEU A 45 4.37 -41.02 110.71
CA LEU A 45 4.91 -42.19 110.02
C LEU A 45 5.98 -41.83 108.98
N LEU A 46 5.81 -40.69 108.29
CA LEU A 46 6.74 -40.21 107.28
C LEU A 46 7.98 -39.54 107.86
N ASN A 47 7.88 -38.88 109.02
CA ASN A 47 9.06 -38.35 109.71
C ASN A 47 10.04 -39.47 110.07
N VAL A 48 9.52 -40.66 110.38
CA VAL A 48 10.33 -41.82 110.75
C VAL A 48 10.77 -42.63 109.53
N PHE A 49 9.87 -42.87 108.56
CA PHE A 49 10.20 -43.59 107.32
C PHE A 49 9.65 -42.85 106.10
N PRO A 50 10.36 -41.81 105.62
CA PRO A 50 9.87 -40.95 104.54
C PRO A 50 9.67 -41.66 103.19
N TYR A 51 10.19 -42.89 103.04
CA TYR A 51 10.22 -43.61 101.77
C TYR A 51 9.66 -45.05 101.84
N LYS A 52 8.99 -45.45 102.93
CA LYS A 52 8.40 -46.79 103.01
C LYS A 52 7.13 -46.86 102.16
N LYS A 53 7.16 -47.71 101.10
CA LYS A 53 6.14 -47.78 100.03
C LYS A 53 4.70 -47.90 100.53
N GLU A 54 4.48 -48.71 101.56
CA GLU A 54 3.14 -48.92 102.16
C GLU A 54 2.55 -47.61 102.70
N TYR A 55 3.40 -46.73 103.24
CA TYR A 55 2.98 -45.51 103.89
C TYR A 55 2.76 -44.44 102.84
N THR A 56 3.66 -44.29 101.87
CA THR A 56 3.57 -43.27 100.81
C THR A 56 2.34 -43.39 99.89
N ARG A 57 1.71 -44.57 99.78
CA ARG A 57 0.55 -44.82 98.88
C ARG A 57 -0.80 -44.34 99.42
N VAL A 58 -0.99 -44.31 100.73
CA VAL A 58 -2.32 -44.06 101.33
C VAL A 58 -2.78 -42.62 101.15
N LEU A 59 -1.85 -41.65 101.13
CA LEU A 59 -2.20 -40.23 101.06
C LEU A 59 -2.75 -39.80 99.69
N PRO A 60 -2.11 -40.13 98.54
CA PRO A 60 -2.70 -39.88 97.24
C PRO A 60 -4.10 -40.51 97.08
N ASP A 61 -4.30 -41.76 97.50
CA ASP A 61 -5.60 -42.43 97.46
C ASP A 61 -6.68 -41.68 98.24
N THR A 62 -6.36 -41.16 99.43
CA THR A 62 -7.30 -40.30 100.17
C THR A 62 -7.60 -38.99 99.47
N LEU A 63 -6.60 -38.34 98.87
CA LEU A 63 -6.79 -37.03 98.26
C LEU A 63 -7.62 -37.13 96.97
N VAL A 64 -7.44 -38.20 96.19
CA VAL A 64 -8.24 -38.50 94.98
C VAL A 64 -9.72 -38.76 95.29
N VAL A 65 -10.07 -39.35 96.43
CA VAL A 65 -11.49 -39.65 96.75
C VAL A 65 -12.26 -38.39 97.12
N PHE A 66 -11.62 -37.38 97.70
CA PHE A 66 -12.31 -36.26 98.33
C PHE A 66 -12.10 -34.89 97.66
N ARG A 67 -11.28 -34.78 96.61
CA ARG A 67 -11.03 -33.53 95.84
C ARG A 67 -10.67 -32.31 96.69
N ILE A 68 -9.89 -32.49 97.76
CA ILE A 68 -9.55 -31.43 98.70
C ILE A 68 -8.17 -30.84 98.36
N GLU A 69 -8.10 -29.54 98.05
CA GLU A 69 -6.83 -28.80 97.98
C GLU A 69 -6.38 -28.41 99.40
N ASN A 70 -5.15 -28.76 99.77
CA ASN A 70 -4.63 -28.45 101.11
C ASN A 70 -3.17 -27.97 101.05
N ARG A 71 -2.98 -26.67 101.29
CA ARG A 71 -1.67 -26.00 101.25
C ARG A 71 -0.66 -26.60 102.23
N ASP A 72 -1.12 -27.13 103.37
CA ASP A 72 -0.24 -27.69 104.41
C ASP A 72 0.37 -29.05 104.02
N ILE A 73 -0.10 -29.63 102.93
CA ILE A 73 0.37 -30.91 102.38
C ILE A 73 1.09 -30.68 101.05
N GLU A 74 0.95 -29.51 100.42
CA GLU A 74 1.54 -29.21 99.12
C GLU A 74 3.07 -29.32 99.11
N SER A 75 3.73 -28.91 100.21
CA SER A 75 5.17 -29.14 100.37
C SER A 75 5.53 -30.62 100.38
N TYR A 76 4.67 -31.47 100.96
CA TYR A 76 4.84 -32.92 100.96
C TYR A 76 4.51 -33.53 99.60
N LEU A 77 3.42 -33.13 98.95
CA LEU A 77 3.06 -33.59 97.61
C LEU A 77 4.11 -33.18 96.58
N THR A 78 4.74 -32.01 96.74
CA THR A 78 5.91 -31.59 95.94
C THR A 78 7.10 -32.50 96.19
N GLY A 79 7.39 -32.83 97.45
CA GLY A 79 8.45 -33.79 97.81
C GLY A 79 8.18 -35.19 97.23
N LEU A 80 6.95 -35.67 97.33
CA LEU A 80 6.50 -36.96 96.79
C LEU A 80 6.61 -36.96 95.27
N ARG A 81 6.04 -35.94 94.62
CA ARG A 81 6.05 -35.72 93.17
C ARG A 81 7.45 -35.64 92.60
N ASN A 82 8.45 -35.13 93.34
CA ASN A 82 9.81 -34.97 92.84
C ASN A 82 10.75 -36.13 93.21
N LYS A 83 10.49 -36.86 94.29
CA LYS A 83 11.41 -37.90 94.81
C LYS A 83 10.93 -39.35 94.62
N THR A 84 9.63 -39.61 94.55
CA THR A 84 9.11 -41.00 94.50
C THR A 84 9.51 -41.72 93.20
N GLN A 85 9.86 -43.00 93.25
CA GLN A 85 10.03 -43.84 92.05
C GLN A 85 8.84 -44.79 91.84
N ASP A 86 7.78 -44.67 92.65
CA ASP A 86 6.58 -45.50 92.53
C ASP A 86 5.62 -44.93 91.49
N LYS A 87 5.48 -45.63 90.35
CA LYS A 87 4.60 -45.25 89.23
C LYS A 87 3.14 -45.12 89.64
N GLN A 88 2.65 -46.01 90.50
CA GLN A 88 1.25 -45.99 90.93
C GLN A 88 0.95 -44.72 91.75
N VAL A 89 1.91 -44.31 92.60
CA VAL A 89 1.81 -43.08 93.39
C VAL A 89 1.78 -41.84 92.47
N LEU A 90 2.59 -41.84 91.41
CA LEU A 90 2.58 -40.75 90.44
C LEU A 90 1.28 -40.72 89.62
N SER A 91 0.73 -41.85 89.17
CA SER A 91 -0.57 -41.89 88.47
C SER A 91 -1.71 -41.40 89.38
N MET A 92 -1.69 -41.76 90.66
CA MET A 92 -2.67 -41.25 91.64
C MET A 92 -2.54 -39.74 91.84
N LEU A 93 -1.31 -39.20 91.88
CA LEU A 93 -1.07 -37.75 91.95
C LEU A 93 -1.57 -37.03 90.69
N ALA A 94 -1.34 -37.58 89.49
CA ALA A 94 -1.83 -37.00 88.25
C ALA A 94 -3.37 -36.92 88.26
N ASN A 95 -4.05 -38.01 88.66
CA ASN A 95 -5.51 -38.03 88.79
C ASN A 95 -6.02 -37.04 89.85
N TYR A 96 -5.33 -36.90 90.98
CA TYR A 96 -5.67 -35.91 91.99
C TYR A 96 -5.56 -34.48 91.44
N TYR A 97 -4.42 -34.13 90.83
CA TYR A 97 -4.22 -32.79 90.27
C TYR A 97 -5.21 -32.47 89.14
N LEU A 98 -5.61 -33.49 88.38
CA LEU A 98 -6.65 -33.36 87.35
C LEU A 98 -8.01 -33.01 87.95
N GLN A 99 -8.39 -33.65 89.06
CA GLN A 99 -9.67 -33.38 89.71
C GLN A 99 -9.78 -32.01 90.37
N ILE A 100 -8.64 -31.40 90.72
CA ILE A 100 -8.57 -30.04 91.26
C ILE A 100 -8.19 -28.99 90.21
N ASP A 101 -8.22 -29.37 88.92
CA ASP A 101 -7.99 -28.50 87.76
C ASP A 101 -6.61 -27.81 87.74
N ARG A 102 -5.58 -28.47 88.31
CA ARG A 102 -4.19 -27.99 88.34
C ARG A 102 -3.37 -28.61 87.20
N MET A 103 -3.66 -28.19 85.97
CA MET A 103 -3.05 -28.74 84.75
C MET A 103 -1.52 -28.60 84.72
N ASP A 104 -0.97 -27.52 85.29
CA ASP A 104 0.46 -27.31 85.47
C ASP A 104 1.12 -28.48 86.23
N LEU A 105 0.47 -28.95 87.29
CA LEU A 105 0.96 -30.05 88.12
C LEU A 105 0.68 -31.42 87.51
N VAL A 106 -0.43 -31.58 86.79
CA VAL A 106 -0.73 -32.81 86.01
C VAL A 106 0.38 -33.05 84.98
N ILE A 107 0.72 -32.02 84.19
CA ILE A 107 1.77 -32.08 83.18
C ILE A 107 3.10 -32.49 83.82
N HIS A 108 3.52 -31.84 84.91
CA HIS A 108 4.77 -32.15 85.62
C HIS A 108 4.83 -33.61 86.10
N VAL A 109 3.72 -34.16 86.57
CA VAL A 109 3.64 -35.55 87.02
C VAL A 109 3.68 -36.52 85.85
N MET A 110 2.97 -36.20 84.76
CA MET A 110 2.95 -37.01 83.55
C MET A 110 4.31 -37.05 82.84
N GLU A 111 5.05 -35.94 82.78
CA GLU A 111 6.44 -35.92 82.29
C GLU A 111 7.36 -36.81 83.10
N ARG A 112 7.14 -36.87 84.43
CA ARG A 112 7.92 -37.74 85.31
C ARG A 112 7.56 -39.21 85.11
N LEU A 113 6.28 -39.53 84.90
CA LEU A 113 5.82 -40.87 84.54
C LEU A 113 6.45 -41.32 83.22
N MET A 114 6.51 -40.44 82.22
CA MET A 114 7.18 -40.68 80.94
C MET A 114 8.66 -41.08 81.09
N GLY A 115 9.37 -40.58 82.10
CA GLY A 115 10.76 -40.96 82.38
C GLY A 115 10.95 -42.37 82.94
N MET A 116 9.89 -43.01 83.48
CA MET A 116 9.98 -44.24 84.28
C MET A 116 9.30 -45.46 83.65
N GLY A 117 8.48 -45.28 82.62
CA GLY A 117 7.61 -46.32 82.03
C GLY A 117 8.31 -47.38 81.16
N THR A 118 7.65 -48.53 80.99
CA THR A 118 7.91 -49.43 79.84
C THR A 118 7.47 -48.76 78.54
N LYS A 119 7.77 -49.36 77.38
CA LYS A 119 7.42 -48.78 76.07
C LYS A 119 5.92 -48.51 75.94
N ASP A 120 5.06 -49.47 76.30
CA ASP A 120 3.61 -49.34 76.17
C ASP A 120 3.01 -48.35 77.18
N GLU A 121 3.54 -48.32 78.41
CA GLU A 121 3.18 -47.33 79.42
C GLU A 121 3.52 -45.90 78.97
N LYS A 122 4.71 -45.72 78.37
CA LYS A 122 5.14 -44.43 77.81
C LYS A 122 4.22 -43.96 76.68
N VAL A 123 3.77 -44.87 75.81
CA VAL A 123 2.85 -44.51 74.72
C VAL A 123 1.49 -44.08 75.27
N ALA A 124 0.93 -44.81 76.23
CA ALA A 124 -0.34 -44.45 76.86
C ALA A 124 -0.26 -43.09 77.57
N TRP A 125 0.74 -42.88 78.42
CA TRP A 125 0.91 -41.61 79.15
C TRP A 125 1.25 -40.44 78.23
N ALA A 126 2.01 -40.66 77.16
CA ALA A 126 2.30 -39.61 76.19
C ALA A 126 1.03 -39.13 75.46
N LYS A 127 0.11 -40.03 75.12
CA LYS A 127 -1.19 -39.63 74.52
C LYS A 127 -2.03 -38.81 75.50
N GLU A 128 -2.11 -39.23 76.76
CA GLU A 128 -2.82 -38.48 77.80
C GLU A 128 -2.17 -37.10 78.03
N LEU A 129 -0.84 -37.06 78.13
CA LEU A 129 -0.07 -35.82 78.26
C LEU A 129 -0.29 -34.87 77.08
N ALA A 130 -0.37 -35.39 75.86
CA ALA A 130 -0.67 -34.58 74.69
C ALA A 130 -2.07 -33.94 74.74
N GLU A 131 -3.09 -34.67 75.21
CA GLU A 131 -4.43 -34.12 75.39
C GLU A 131 -4.45 -33.01 76.46
N TYR A 132 -3.71 -33.17 77.56
CA TYR A 132 -3.56 -32.10 78.55
C TYR A 132 -2.84 -30.88 77.98
N TYR A 133 -1.79 -31.09 77.19
CA TYR A 133 -1.12 -29.99 76.48
C TYR A 133 -2.05 -29.28 75.48
N ILE A 134 -2.94 -30.01 74.80
CA ILE A 134 -3.96 -29.41 73.92
C ILE A 134 -4.95 -28.56 74.73
N GLN A 135 -5.44 -29.07 75.87
CA GLN A 135 -6.38 -28.35 76.74
C GLN A 135 -5.77 -27.06 77.32
N ASP A 136 -4.48 -27.10 77.68
CA ASP A 136 -3.71 -25.95 78.17
C ASP A 136 -3.20 -25.03 77.03
N ASN A 137 -3.66 -25.26 75.78
CA ASN A 137 -3.28 -24.54 74.57
C ASN A 137 -1.77 -24.53 74.25
N LYS A 138 -1.01 -25.48 74.79
CA LYS A 138 0.41 -25.74 74.55
C LYS A 138 0.60 -26.68 73.37
N LEU A 139 0.21 -26.20 72.19
CA LEU A 139 0.13 -27.01 70.97
C LEU A 139 1.49 -27.51 70.47
N LYS A 140 2.59 -26.78 70.71
CA LYS A 140 3.94 -27.20 70.27
C LYS A 140 4.45 -28.37 71.08
N GLU A 141 4.21 -28.33 72.39
CA GLU A 141 4.52 -29.37 73.36
C GLU A 141 3.68 -30.62 73.07
N ALA A 142 2.37 -30.45 72.83
CA ALA A 142 1.50 -31.54 72.38
C ALA A 142 2.02 -32.22 71.10
N ALA A 143 2.44 -31.43 70.10
CA ALA A 143 2.99 -31.97 68.86
C ALA A 143 4.29 -32.78 69.09
N LEU A 144 5.16 -32.30 69.98
CA LEU A 144 6.42 -32.98 70.31
C LEU A 144 6.16 -34.30 71.03
N VAL A 145 5.25 -34.32 72.00
CA VAL A 145 4.87 -35.54 72.72
C VAL A 145 4.22 -36.55 71.77
N LEU A 146 3.31 -36.12 70.90
CA LEU A 146 2.69 -37.00 69.89
C LEU A 146 3.70 -37.49 68.84
N ALA A 147 4.69 -36.69 68.46
CA ALA A 147 5.78 -37.15 67.60
C ALA A 147 6.59 -38.27 68.27
N ASN A 148 6.92 -38.13 69.56
CA ASN A 148 7.58 -39.19 70.34
C ASN A 148 6.73 -40.47 70.39
N VAL A 149 5.40 -40.36 70.47
CA VAL A 149 4.49 -41.53 70.37
C VAL A 149 4.70 -42.25 69.03
N LEU A 150 4.81 -41.51 67.93
CA LEU A 150 5.03 -42.09 66.61
C LEU A 150 6.44 -42.64 66.40
N ASP A 151 7.45 -42.17 67.14
CA ASP A 151 8.79 -42.77 67.14
C ASP A 151 8.79 -44.13 67.85
N LEU A 152 8.03 -44.27 68.93
CA LEU A 152 7.87 -45.54 69.65
C LEU A 152 6.94 -46.51 68.91
N CYS A 153 5.81 -46.00 68.41
CA CYS A 153 4.76 -46.74 67.74
C CYS A 153 4.35 -46.05 66.43
N PRO A 154 5.09 -46.29 65.32
CA PRO A 154 4.88 -45.60 64.04
C PRO A 154 3.51 -45.81 63.38
N ARG A 155 2.77 -46.84 63.79
CA ARG A 155 1.46 -47.24 63.23
C ARG A 155 0.27 -46.87 64.12
N ASP A 156 0.48 -46.02 65.12
CA ASP A 156 -0.58 -45.61 66.03
C ASP A 156 -1.55 -44.62 65.37
N VAL A 157 -2.77 -45.09 65.05
CA VAL A 157 -3.76 -44.32 64.29
C VAL A 157 -4.22 -43.07 65.02
N ASP A 158 -4.42 -43.16 66.34
CA ASP A 158 -4.92 -42.04 67.14
C ASP A 158 -3.85 -40.95 67.26
N ALA A 159 -2.59 -41.33 67.48
CA ALA A 159 -1.48 -40.39 67.52
C ALA A 159 -1.26 -39.71 66.16
N ILE A 160 -1.38 -40.44 65.04
CA ILE A 160 -1.29 -39.85 63.69
C ILE A 160 -2.39 -38.81 63.47
N ARG A 161 -3.64 -39.14 63.80
CA ARG A 161 -4.79 -38.21 63.65
C ARG A 161 -4.64 -36.98 64.53
N ARG A 162 -4.30 -37.19 65.80
CA ARG A 162 -4.12 -36.09 66.76
C ARG A 162 -2.96 -35.20 66.40
N LEU A 163 -1.81 -35.76 66.03
CA LEU A 163 -0.65 -34.96 65.61
C LEU A 163 -0.96 -34.14 64.35
N SER A 164 -1.64 -34.75 63.38
CA SER A 164 -2.08 -34.05 62.17
C SER A 164 -3.04 -32.88 62.48
N GLN A 165 -3.99 -33.09 63.39
CA GLN A 165 -4.91 -32.05 63.85
C GLN A 165 -4.17 -30.91 64.58
N VAL A 166 -3.24 -31.24 65.47
CA VAL A 166 -2.41 -30.25 66.17
C VAL A 166 -1.55 -29.45 65.19
N TYR A 167 -0.95 -30.09 64.18
CA TYR A 167 -0.24 -29.36 63.13
C TYR A 167 -1.15 -28.45 62.31
N SER A 168 -2.42 -28.82 62.11
CA SER A 168 -3.40 -27.95 61.45
C SER A 168 -3.70 -26.72 62.30
N TRP A 169 -3.91 -26.89 63.62
CA TRP A 169 -4.10 -25.76 64.56
C TRP A 169 -2.86 -24.86 64.69
N LEU A 170 -1.66 -25.41 64.52
CA LEU A 170 -0.40 -24.67 64.45
C LEU A 170 -0.17 -23.94 63.12
N ASN A 171 -1.13 -23.97 62.20
CA ASN A 171 -1.02 -23.41 60.85
C ASN A 171 0.17 -24.01 60.06
N MET A 172 0.42 -25.31 60.23
CA MET A 172 1.45 -26.07 59.51
C MET A 172 0.81 -27.18 58.64
N PRO A 173 0.05 -26.82 57.60
CA PRO A 173 -0.77 -27.75 56.82
C PRO A 173 0.07 -28.82 56.07
N ASP A 174 1.29 -28.49 55.62
CA ASP A 174 2.20 -29.47 55.00
C ASP A 174 2.59 -30.59 55.97
N LYS A 175 2.91 -30.24 57.22
CA LYS A 175 3.26 -31.23 58.26
C LYS A 175 2.05 -32.03 58.67
N ALA A 176 0.89 -31.38 58.77
CA ALA A 176 -0.38 -32.04 59.07
C ALA A 176 -0.71 -33.12 58.02
N ALA A 177 -0.62 -32.77 56.73
CA ALA A 177 -0.92 -33.67 55.63
C ALA A 177 0.10 -34.82 55.53
N ASN A 178 1.40 -34.55 55.70
CA ASN A 178 2.45 -35.57 55.66
C ASN A 178 2.30 -36.61 56.79
N VAL A 179 1.99 -36.17 58.01
CA VAL A 179 1.70 -37.10 59.11
C VAL A 179 0.45 -37.92 58.82
N TYR A 180 -0.62 -37.29 58.34
CA TYR A 180 -1.88 -37.96 58.02
C TYR A 180 -1.72 -39.01 56.90
N GLU A 181 -0.78 -38.80 55.98
CA GLU A 181 -0.44 -39.72 54.88
C GLU A 181 -0.10 -41.13 55.39
N ARG A 182 0.47 -41.25 56.61
CA ARG A 182 0.80 -42.54 57.24
C ARG A 182 -0.43 -43.44 57.41
N LEU A 183 -1.64 -42.88 57.52
CA LEU A 183 -2.87 -43.65 57.65
C LEU A 183 -3.22 -44.49 56.40
N LEU A 184 -2.69 -44.12 55.23
CA LEU A 184 -2.89 -44.86 53.97
C LEU A 184 -2.33 -46.29 54.04
N ASN A 185 -1.31 -46.53 54.85
CA ASN A 185 -0.63 -47.82 54.98
C ASN A 185 -1.14 -48.68 56.15
N ILE A 186 -2.14 -48.18 56.90
CA ILE A 186 -2.59 -48.81 58.16
C ILE A 186 -4.07 -49.21 58.08
N THR A 187 -4.90 -48.41 57.42
CA THR A 187 -6.36 -48.60 57.44
C THR A 187 -6.92 -49.10 56.12
N ASN A 188 -8.04 -49.82 56.18
CA ASN A 188 -8.72 -50.35 54.99
C ASN A 188 -9.58 -49.31 54.24
N ASN A 189 -9.83 -48.13 54.81
CA ASN A 189 -10.63 -47.07 54.19
C ASN A 189 -9.76 -46.05 53.44
N ARG A 190 -9.00 -46.55 52.46
CA ARG A 190 -7.97 -45.79 51.74
C ARG A 190 -8.56 -44.60 50.96
N ALA A 191 -9.75 -44.76 50.37
CA ALA A 191 -10.41 -43.73 49.57
C ALA A 191 -10.80 -42.49 50.41
N GLU A 192 -11.35 -42.69 51.61
CA GLU A 192 -11.75 -41.57 52.47
C GLU A 192 -10.54 -40.81 53.02
N ILE A 193 -9.43 -41.50 53.27
CA ILE A 193 -8.17 -40.86 53.65
C ILE A 193 -7.61 -40.04 52.51
N MET A 194 -7.59 -40.59 51.28
CA MET A 194 -7.13 -39.84 50.10
C MET A 194 -7.94 -38.56 49.89
N LYS A 195 -9.28 -38.57 50.03
CA LYS A 195 -10.10 -37.35 49.93
C LYS A 195 -9.72 -36.30 50.96
N ASN A 196 -9.54 -36.73 52.21
CA ASN A 196 -9.11 -35.82 53.28
C ASN A 196 -7.71 -35.27 53.01
N LEU A 197 -6.79 -36.09 52.49
CA LEU A 197 -5.46 -35.65 52.06
C LEU A 197 -5.52 -34.65 50.92
N VAL A 198 -6.40 -34.83 49.91
CA VAL A 198 -6.59 -33.85 48.84
C VAL A 198 -6.97 -32.50 49.42
N ARG A 199 -7.96 -32.43 50.33
CA ARG A 199 -8.34 -31.18 51.00
C ARG A 199 -7.17 -30.56 51.77
N MET A 200 -6.46 -31.36 52.56
CA MET A 200 -5.34 -30.87 53.36
C MET A 200 -4.16 -30.39 52.51
N TYR A 201 -3.86 -31.06 51.39
CA TYR A 201 -2.81 -30.62 50.47
C TYR A 201 -3.21 -29.39 49.65
N LEU A 202 -4.51 -29.16 49.40
CA LEU A 202 -4.99 -27.89 48.84
C LEU A 202 -4.84 -26.74 49.84
N GLU A 203 -5.17 -26.97 51.12
CA GLU A 203 -4.93 -25.99 52.21
C GLU A 203 -3.44 -25.71 52.41
N ALA A 204 -2.57 -26.69 52.15
CA ALA A 204 -1.12 -26.54 52.15
C ALA A 204 -0.55 -25.90 50.86
N GLU A 205 -1.39 -25.49 49.92
CA GLU A 205 -1.00 -25.01 48.58
C GLU A 205 -0.13 -26.00 47.78
N ASN A 206 -0.08 -27.26 48.20
CA ASN A 206 0.69 -28.33 47.56
C ASN A 206 -0.15 -29.03 46.49
N ILE A 207 -0.37 -28.31 45.38
CA ILE A 207 -1.25 -28.78 44.30
C ILE A 207 -0.77 -30.11 43.69
N LYS A 208 0.55 -30.38 43.67
CA LYS A 208 1.12 -31.60 43.08
C LYS A 208 0.67 -32.86 43.82
N LYS A 209 0.67 -32.84 45.15
CA LYS A 209 0.17 -33.96 45.95
C LYS A 209 -1.36 -34.05 45.89
N ALA A 210 -2.07 -32.92 45.85
CA ALA A 210 -3.51 -32.92 45.64
C ALA A 210 -3.91 -33.58 44.30
N ILE A 211 -3.18 -33.27 43.22
CA ILE A 211 -3.32 -33.93 41.91
C ILE A 211 -3.07 -35.44 42.06
N HIS A 212 -1.94 -35.83 42.64
CA HIS A 212 -1.57 -37.24 42.79
C HIS A 212 -2.67 -38.09 43.47
N TYR A 213 -3.21 -37.64 44.61
CA TYR A 213 -4.28 -38.41 45.27
C TYR A 213 -5.61 -38.32 44.52
N THR A 214 -5.86 -37.25 43.77
CA THR A 214 -7.06 -37.16 42.92
C THR A 214 -6.96 -38.09 41.71
N GLU A 215 -5.77 -38.28 41.12
CA GLU A 215 -5.50 -39.30 40.09
C GLU A 215 -5.77 -40.71 40.65
N MET A 216 -5.24 -41.04 41.84
CA MET A 216 -5.51 -42.32 42.49
C MET A 216 -7.01 -42.54 42.78
N LEU A 217 -7.73 -41.48 43.17
CA LEU A 217 -9.18 -41.53 43.38
C LEU A 217 -9.96 -41.73 42.06
N GLU A 218 -9.49 -41.14 40.96
CA GLU A 218 -10.03 -41.38 39.63
C GLU A 218 -9.84 -42.84 39.21
N ASP A 219 -8.64 -43.40 39.39
CA ASP A 219 -8.32 -44.80 39.06
C ASP A 219 -9.18 -45.79 39.86
N MET A 220 -9.43 -45.50 41.15
CA MET A 220 -10.29 -46.33 42.01
C MET A 220 -11.78 -46.21 41.65
N PHE A 221 -12.22 -45.05 41.19
CA PHE A 221 -13.63 -44.78 40.88
C PHE A 221 -13.78 -44.13 39.51
N PRO A 222 -13.48 -44.86 38.42
CA PRO A 222 -13.40 -44.29 37.07
C PRO A 222 -14.75 -43.76 36.55
N ARG A 223 -15.86 -44.19 37.16
CA ARG A 223 -17.23 -43.72 36.84
C ARG A 223 -17.62 -42.43 37.58
N ARG A 224 -16.85 -41.95 38.58
CA ARG A 224 -17.13 -40.68 39.26
C ARG A 224 -16.53 -39.51 38.49
N ILE A 225 -17.38 -38.80 37.77
CA ILE A 225 -17.01 -37.63 36.94
C ILE A 225 -16.42 -36.48 37.78
N GLU A 226 -16.80 -36.36 39.05
CA GLU A 226 -16.32 -35.33 39.98
C GLU A 226 -14.78 -35.27 40.07
N TYR A 227 -14.09 -36.41 40.10
CA TYR A 227 -12.62 -36.44 40.18
C TYR A 227 -11.97 -35.93 38.89
N LYS A 228 -12.56 -36.23 37.72
CA LYS A 228 -12.10 -35.70 36.43
C LYS A 228 -12.28 -34.18 36.35
N LYS A 229 -13.41 -33.65 36.85
CA LYS A 229 -13.66 -32.19 36.95
C LYS A 229 -12.64 -31.51 37.88
N ASN A 230 -12.37 -32.13 39.02
CA ASN A 230 -11.36 -31.63 39.97
C ASN A 230 -9.96 -31.65 39.35
N LEU A 231 -9.56 -32.73 38.68
CA LEU A 231 -8.27 -32.82 37.98
C LEU A 231 -8.12 -31.79 36.86
N LEU A 232 -9.16 -31.55 36.06
CA LEU A 232 -9.16 -30.47 35.08
C LEU A 232 -8.84 -29.12 35.74
N ARG A 233 -9.51 -28.80 36.85
CA ARG A 233 -9.26 -27.56 37.61
C ARG A 233 -7.84 -27.51 38.17
N TYR A 234 -7.35 -28.60 38.73
CA TYR A 234 -6.02 -28.65 39.34
C TYR A 234 -4.90 -28.60 38.30
N TYR A 235 -5.03 -29.27 37.16
CA TYR A 235 -4.07 -29.18 36.07
C TYR A 235 -4.04 -27.77 35.45
N ARG A 236 -5.18 -27.07 35.36
CA ARG A 236 -5.21 -25.65 34.95
C ARG A 236 -4.45 -24.78 35.96
N PHE A 237 -4.65 -25.00 37.25
CA PHE A 237 -3.95 -24.24 38.30
C PHE A 237 -2.44 -24.52 38.35
N ASP A 238 -2.01 -25.78 38.17
CA ASP A 238 -0.58 -26.18 38.12
C ASP A 238 0.08 -25.89 36.75
N ASN A 239 -0.61 -25.17 35.84
CA ASN A 239 -0.16 -24.84 34.49
C ASN A 239 0.32 -26.07 33.69
N ARG A 240 -0.45 -27.18 33.74
CA ARG A 240 -0.26 -28.41 32.95
C ARG A 240 -1.30 -28.52 31.84
N PRO A 241 -1.19 -27.72 30.76
CA PRO A 241 -2.25 -27.60 29.76
C PRO A 241 -2.55 -28.89 29.00
N LYS A 242 -1.53 -29.72 28.73
CA LYS A 242 -1.73 -31.00 28.01
C LYS A 242 -2.63 -31.95 28.79
N MET A 243 -2.38 -32.10 30.10
CA MET A 243 -3.18 -32.96 30.99
C MET A 243 -4.58 -32.38 31.21
N ALA A 244 -4.70 -31.06 31.36
CA ALA A 244 -6.00 -30.39 31.42
C ALA A 244 -6.83 -30.65 30.16
N LEU A 245 -6.22 -30.54 28.98
CA LEU A 245 -6.87 -30.76 27.69
C LEU A 245 -7.28 -32.23 27.50
N GLU A 246 -6.48 -33.20 27.97
CA GLU A 246 -6.86 -34.62 28.01
C GLU A 246 -8.08 -34.86 28.91
N LYS A 247 -8.08 -34.31 30.13
CA LYS A 247 -9.25 -34.45 31.04
C LYS A 247 -10.50 -33.77 30.50
N LEU A 248 -10.37 -32.62 29.85
CA LEU A 248 -11.50 -31.94 29.22
C LEU A 248 -12.08 -32.74 28.04
N LYS A 249 -11.24 -33.42 27.24
CA LYS A 249 -11.71 -34.36 26.20
C LYS A 249 -12.48 -35.53 26.79
N GLU A 250 -11.95 -36.15 27.83
CA GLU A 250 -12.63 -37.26 28.50
C GLU A 250 -13.98 -36.83 29.09
N LEU A 251 -14.04 -35.65 29.71
CA LEU A 251 -15.28 -35.07 30.25
C LEU A 251 -16.31 -34.82 29.16
N THR A 252 -15.87 -34.31 28.00
CA THR A 252 -16.75 -34.06 26.84
C THR A 252 -17.38 -35.36 26.32
N GLY A 253 -16.63 -36.47 26.33
CA GLY A 253 -17.17 -37.78 25.92
C GLY A 253 -18.12 -38.43 26.94
N LEU A 254 -18.03 -38.07 28.23
CA LEU A 254 -18.85 -38.63 29.31
C LEU A 254 -20.12 -37.84 29.58
N GLU A 255 -20.12 -36.53 29.32
CA GLU A 255 -21.28 -35.64 29.40
C GLU A 255 -21.64 -35.09 28.00
N PRO A 256 -22.02 -35.94 27.02
CA PRO A 256 -22.26 -35.50 25.64
C PRO A 256 -23.46 -34.54 25.52
N GLU A 257 -24.36 -34.50 26.50
CA GLU A 257 -25.49 -33.57 26.56
C GLU A 257 -25.07 -32.16 27.05
N ASN A 258 -23.88 -32.02 27.65
CA ASN A 258 -23.38 -30.75 28.16
C ASN A 258 -22.63 -29.96 27.08
N MET A 259 -23.38 -29.12 26.37
CA MET A 259 -22.90 -28.34 25.22
C MET A 259 -21.86 -27.26 25.56
N ASP A 260 -21.64 -26.94 26.84
CA ASP A 260 -20.61 -26.00 27.25
C ASP A 260 -19.20 -26.63 27.24
N LEU A 261 -19.10 -27.94 27.48
CA LEU A 261 -17.81 -28.65 27.52
C LEU A 261 -17.10 -28.72 26.17
N PRO A 262 -17.76 -29.06 25.03
CA PRO A 262 -17.12 -28.98 23.73
C PRO A 262 -16.67 -27.55 23.40
N ARG A 263 -17.47 -26.52 23.75
CA ARG A 263 -17.09 -25.12 23.51
C ARG A 263 -15.86 -24.72 24.32
N GLU A 264 -15.79 -25.11 25.60
CA GLU A 264 -14.58 -24.91 26.41
C GLU A 264 -13.37 -25.63 25.82
N LEU A 265 -13.55 -26.86 25.33
CA LEU A 265 -12.49 -27.63 24.68
C LEU A 265 -11.98 -26.93 23.42
N ALA A 266 -12.87 -26.38 22.60
CA ALA A 266 -12.49 -25.60 21.42
C ALA A 266 -11.70 -24.33 21.77
N ARG A 267 -12.09 -23.61 22.83
CA ARG A 267 -11.35 -22.44 23.32
C ARG A 267 -9.96 -22.82 23.85
N GLU A 268 -9.86 -23.93 24.58
CA GLU A 268 -8.59 -24.46 25.06
C GLU A 268 -7.66 -24.84 23.88
N TYR A 269 -8.22 -25.42 22.82
CA TYR A 269 -7.47 -25.69 21.59
C TYR A 269 -6.94 -24.41 20.92
N VAL A 270 -7.74 -23.33 20.88
CA VAL A 270 -7.30 -22.03 20.35
C VAL A 270 -6.15 -21.45 21.18
N ALA A 271 -6.24 -21.50 22.52
CA ALA A 271 -5.20 -21.01 23.41
C ALA A 271 -3.84 -21.73 23.21
N HIS A 272 -3.87 -22.95 22.68
CA HIS A 272 -2.70 -23.78 22.40
C HIS A 272 -2.30 -23.83 20.91
N ASN A 273 -2.83 -22.91 20.09
CA ASN A 273 -2.60 -22.83 18.63
C ASN A 273 -2.99 -24.10 17.85
N LEU A 274 -3.88 -24.94 18.40
CA LEU A 274 -4.39 -26.16 17.78
C LEU A 274 -5.67 -25.86 16.98
N PHE A 275 -5.56 -24.95 16.01
CA PHE A 275 -6.73 -24.35 15.34
C PHE A 275 -7.61 -25.35 14.58
N GLN A 276 -7.04 -26.37 13.94
CA GLN A 276 -7.83 -27.37 13.19
C GLN A 276 -8.75 -28.19 14.11
N ASN A 277 -8.27 -28.53 15.32
CA ASN A 277 -9.07 -29.23 16.31
C ASN A 277 -10.22 -28.34 16.83
N ALA A 278 -9.94 -27.06 17.08
CA ALA A 278 -10.97 -26.10 17.45
C ALA A 278 -12.04 -25.95 16.37
N ILE A 279 -11.62 -25.80 15.10
CA ILE A 279 -12.53 -25.71 13.94
C ILE A 279 -13.43 -26.95 13.88
N GLY A 280 -12.87 -28.15 13.99
CA GLY A 280 -13.66 -29.39 13.95
C GLY A 280 -14.73 -29.48 15.03
N ILE A 281 -14.45 -28.96 16.24
CA ILE A 281 -15.46 -28.90 17.31
C ILE A 281 -16.52 -27.84 17.02
N TYR A 282 -16.14 -26.63 16.61
CA TYR A 282 -17.10 -25.58 16.27
C TYR A 282 -18.01 -26.01 15.10
N ASP A 283 -17.48 -26.71 14.10
CA ASP A 283 -18.27 -27.28 12.99
C ASP A 283 -19.30 -28.30 13.48
N GLN A 284 -18.94 -29.16 14.45
CA GLN A 284 -19.89 -30.09 15.08
C GLN A 284 -20.97 -29.35 15.86
N LEU A 285 -20.58 -28.38 16.70
CA LEU A 285 -21.52 -27.57 17.47
C LEU A 285 -22.50 -26.79 16.56
N LEU A 286 -22.01 -26.29 15.43
CA LEU A 286 -22.83 -25.56 14.45
C LEU A 286 -23.72 -26.49 13.59
N LYS A 287 -23.40 -27.78 13.43
CA LYS A 287 -24.35 -28.73 12.81
C LYS A 287 -25.60 -28.92 13.67
N GLU A 288 -25.43 -28.94 14.99
CA GLU A 288 -26.54 -29.07 15.93
C GLU A 288 -27.29 -27.75 16.14
N ARG A 289 -26.56 -26.62 16.12
CA ARG A 289 -27.10 -25.27 16.30
C ARG A 289 -26.67 -24.34 15.16
N PRO A 290 -27.23 -24.50 13.94
CA PRO A 290 -26.78 -23.74 12.76
C PRO A 290 -27.00 -22.23 12.86
N GLY A 291 -27.90 -21.79 13.76
CA GLY A 291 -28.25 -20.38 13.99
C GLY A 291 -27.54 -19.72 15.17
N ASP A 292 -26.62 -20.38 15.88
CA ASP A 292 -25.93 -19.78 17.02
C ASP A 292 -24.84 -18.79 16.55
N LEU A 293 -25.17 -17.50 16.61
CA LEU A 293 -24.30 -16.42 16.17
C LEU A 293 -23.03 -16.30 17.02
N ALA A 294 -23.08 -16.67 18.31
CA ALA A 294 -21.92 -16.58 19.19
C ALA A 294 -20.87 -17.66 18.82
N LEU A 295 -21.32 -18.87 18.48
CA LEU A 295 -20.44 -19.94 17.99
C LEU A 295 -19.83 -19.60 16.63
N ARG A 296 -20.62 -19.03 15.71
CA ARG A 296 -20.10 -18.56 14.41
C ARG A 296 -19.06 -17.45 14.57
N GLN A 297 -19.27 -16.53 15.51
CA GLN A 297 -18.29 -15.48 15.79
C GLN A 297 -16.99 -16.03 16.39
N GLU A 298 -17.08 -17.06 17.24
CA GLU A 298 -15.89 -17.75 17.75
C GLU A 298 -15.16 -18.49 16.64
N LEU A 299 -15.89 -19.20 15.76
CA LEU A 299 -15.32 -19.87 14.59
C LEU A 299 -14.62 -18.88 13.63
N ALA A 300 -15.24 -17.74 13.33
CA ALA A 300 -14.64 -16.69 12.50
C ALA A 300 -13.28 -16.22 13.05
N LYS A 301 -13.20 -16.01 14.38
CA LYS A 301 -11.93 -15.68 15.05
C LYS A 301 -10.91 -16.81 14.98
N VAL A 302 -11.34 -18.07 15.09
CA VAL A 302 -10.43 -19.22 14.92
C VAL A 302 -9.87 -19.26 13.50
N TYR A 303 -10.70 -18.99 12.48
CA TYR A 303 -10.22 -18.89 11.10
C TYR A 303 -9.22 -17.74 10.91
N ASP A 304 -9.44 -16.58 11.53
CA ASP A 304 -8.46 -15.48 11.55
C ASP A 304 -7.12 -15.93 12.15
N TYR A 305 -7.13 -16.57 13.34
CA TYR A 305 -5.91 -17.08 13.97
C TYR A 305 -5.21 -18.18 13.15
N ALA A 306 -5.98 -18.97 12.42
CA ALA A 306 -5.47 -20.01 11.53
C ALA A 306 -4.94 -19.47 10.19
N GLY A 307 -5.08 -18.17 9.90
CA GLY A 307 -4.72 -17.57 8.60
C GLY A 307 -5.66 -17.97 7.46
N LYS A 308 -6.81 -18.57 7.76
CA LYS A 308 -7.84 -19.01 6.81
C LYS A 308 -8.79 -17.85 6.49
N VAL A 309 -8.27 -16.85 5.77
CA VAL A 309 -8.96 -15.56 5.62
C VAL A 309 -10.24 -15.64 4.76
N GLU A 310 -10.30 -16.56 3.80
CA GLU A 310 -11.50 -16.77 2.96
C GLU A 310 -12.66 -17.37 3.76
N GLU A 311 -12.37 -18.35 4.63
CA GLU A 311 -13.36 -18.95 5.53
C GLU A 311 -13.80 -18.00 6.64
N SER A 312 -12.86 -17.22 7.19
CA SER A 312 -13.15 -16.14 8.12
C SER A 312 -14.12 -15.11 7.51
N LEU A 313 -13.85 -14.69 6.27
CA LEU A 313 -14.71 -13.75 5.54
C LEU A 313 -16.15 -14.27 5.42
N LYS A 314 -16.34 -15.55 5.08
CA LYS A 314 -17.70 -16.14 4.95
C LYS A 314 -18.47 -16.10 6.26
N GLU A 315 -17.84 -16.44 7.39
CA GLU A 315 -18.51 -16.40 8.68
C GLU A 315 -18.83 -14.97 9.13
N TYR A 316 -17.91 -14.01 8.94
CA TYR A 316 -18.20 -12.60 9.25
C TYR A 316 -19.26 -11.99 8.33
N GLN A 317 -19.32 -12.38 7.04
CA GLN A 317 -20.39 -11.97 6.13
C GLN A 317 -21.74 -12.51 6.60
N PHE A 318 -21.82 -13.79 6.98
CA PHE A 318 -23.05 -14.37 7.52
C PHE A 318 -23.49 -13.65 8.80
N LEU A 319 -22.56 -13.38 9.72
CA LEU A 319 -22.85 -12.62 10.94
C LEU A 319 -23.37 -11.22 10.63
N TYR A 320 -22.75 -10.54 9.66
CA TYR A 320 -23.17 -9.22 9.22
C TYR A 320 -24.54 -9.24 8.54
N GLU A 321 -24.88 -10.26 7.74
CA GLU A 321 -26.22 -10.40 7.16
C GLU A 321 -27.31 -10.52 8.23
N LYS A 322 -27.01 -11.15 9.38
CA LYS A 322 -27.94 -11.26 10.52
C LYS A 322 -27.98 -10.01 11.38
N GLN A 323 -26.89 -9.24 11.41
CA GLN A 323 -26.74 -8.02 12.20
C GLN A 323 -26.17 -6.89 11.33
N PRO A 324 -26.93 -6.40 10.33
CA PRO A 324 -26.41 -5.49 9.31
C PRO A 324 -25.96 -4.14 9.88
N ASP A 325 -26.42 -3.76 11.07
CA ASP A 325 -26.05 -2.49 11.71
C ASP A 325 -24.88 -2.60 12.69
N ASP A 326 -24.31 -3.79 12.89
CA ASP A 326 -23.09 -3.94 13.67
C ASP A 326 -21.88 -3.47 12.84
N LEU A 327 -21.44 -2.24 13.13
CA LEU A 327 -20.27 -1.61 12.51
C LEU A 327 -18.98 -2.41 12.76
N LYS A 328 -18.87 -3.16 13.85
CA LYS A 328 -17.69 -3.99 14.12
C LYS A 328 -17.62 -5.16 13.15
N LEU A 329 -18.76 -5.77 12.82
CA LEU A 329 -18.82 -6.81 11.80
C LEU A 329 -18.54 -6.24 10.40
N ALA A 330 -19.05 -5.05 10.08
CA ALA A 330 -18.72 -4.36 8.83
C ALA A 330 -17.20 -4.12 8.69
N GLU A 331 -16.54 -3.71 9.78
CA GLU A 331 -15.08 -3.51 9.83
C GLU A 331 -14.34 -4.84 9.61
N MET A 332 -14.72 -5.92 10.30
CA MET A 332 -14.09 -7.23 10.10
C MET A 332 -14.23 -7.67 8.63
N VAL A 333 -15.41 -7.57 8.03
CA VAL A 333 -15.63 -7.94 6.61
C VAL A 333 -14.77 -7.09 5.67
N ALA A 334 -14.76 -5.76 5.86
CA ALA A 334 -13.97 -4.85 5.02
C ALA A 334 -12.46 -5.16 5.07
N GLU A 335 -11.91 -5.39 6.25
CA GLU A 335 -10.49 -5.70 6.44
C GLU A 335 -10.09 -7.01 5.74
N ARG A 336 -10.90 -8.07 5.87
CA ARG A 336 -10.59 -9.37 5.23
C ARG A 336 -10.71 -9.26 3.70
N LEU A 337 -11.70 -8.52 3.19
CA LEU A 337 -11.81 -8.23 1.76
C LEU A 337 -10.60 -7.47 1.22
N ILE A 338 -10.08 -6.49 1.97
CA ILE A 338 -8.85 -5.78 1.61
C ILE A 338 -7.66 -6.73 1.59
N TRP A 339 -7.52 -7.60 2.60
CA TRP A 339 -6.42 -8.56 2.69
C TRP A 339 -6.42 -9.57 1.54
N LEU A 340 -7.60 -9.99 1.09
CA LEU A 340 -7.80 -10.86 -0.08
C LEU A 340 -7.69 -10.13 -1.43
N ASN A 341 -7.30 -8.84 -1.42
CA ASN A 341 -7.24 -7.99 -2.61
C ASN A 341 -8.60 -7.84 -3.35
N ARG A 342 -9.71 -8.05 -2.64
CA ARG A 342 -11.10 -7.90 -3.12
C ARG A 342 -11.65 -6.52 -2.79
N GLY A 343 -10.85 -5.48 -3.04
CA GLY A 343 -11.15 -4.10 -2.63
C GLY A 343 -12.48 -3.56 -3.17
N ARG A 344 -12.93 -4.00 -4.36
CA ARG A 344 -14.22 -3.59 -4.94
C ARG A 344 -15.41 -3.99 -4.06
N GLU A 345 -15.35 -5.16 -3.44
CA GLU A 345 -16.40 -5.65 -2.55
C GLU A 345 -16.35 -5.00 -1.17
N ALA A 346 -15.19 -4.47 -0.77
CA ALA A 346 -15.01 -3.78 0.51
C ALA A 346 -15.65 -2.38 0.54
N ILE A 347 -15.83 -1.74 -0.63
CA ILE A 347 -16.36 -0.37 -0.76
C ILE A 347 -17.64 -0.12 0.05
N PRO A 348 -18.74 -0.89 -0.11
CA PRO A 348 -19.99 -0.61 0.61
C PRO A 348 -19.83 -0.67 2.14
N TYR A 349 -18.97 -1.57 2.64
CA TYR A 349 -18.68 -1.67 4.06
C TYR A 349 -17.88 -0.47 4.55
N LEU A 350 -16.84 -0.06 3.80
CA LEU A 350 -16.02 1.12 4.13
C LEU A 350 -16.82 2.42 4.10
N GLU A 351 -17.71 2.59 3.12
CA GLU A 351 -18.59 3.77 3.03
C GLU A 351 -19.54 3.85 4.24
N LYS A 352 -20.11 2.72 4.68
CA LYS A 352 -20.95 2.67 5.90
C LYS A 352 -20.16 3.01 7.17
N LEU A 353 -18.92 2.54 7.27
CA LEU A 353 -18.03 2.84 8.41
C LEU A 353 -17.65 4.33 8.50
N ILE A 354 -17.54 5.00 7.35
CA ILE A 354 -17.21 6.44 7.29
C ILE A 354 -18.44 7.30 7.66
N ILE A 355 -19.64 6.94 7.18
CA ILE A 355 -20.88 7.69 7.47
C ILE A 355 -21.24 7.65 8.96
N SER A 356 -20.92 6.56 9.65
CA SER A 356 -21.25 6.34 11.06
C SER A 356 -20.27 6.97 12.06
N ASP A 357 -19.35 7.83 11.58
CA ASP A 357 -18.39 8.64 12.37
C ASP A 357 -17.45 7.84 13.30
N ARG A 358 -17.43 6.50 13.17
CA ARG A 358 -16.39 5.60 13.71
C ARG A 358 -15.22 5.39 12.74
N GLY A 359 -15.22 6.12 11.63
CA GLY A 359 -14.28 5.92 10.54
C GLY A 359 -12.86 6.35 10.91
N LYS A 360 -12.01 5.39 11.29
CA LYS A 360 -10.55 5.59 11.33
C LYS A 360 -10.11 6.25 10.02
N PRO A 361 -9.26 7.30 10.03
CA PRO A 361 -8.80 7.96 8.80
C PRO A 361 -8.24 6.97 7.76
N GLN A 362 -7.70 5.85 8.22
CA GLN A 362 -7.24 4.74 7.38
C GLN A 362 -8.28 4.26 6.36
N PHE A 363 -9.58 4.25 6.68
CA PHE A 363 -10.63 3.82 5.73
C PHE A 363 -10.79 4.81 4.56
N LEU A 364 -10.60 6.11 4.81
CA LEU A 364 -10.59 7.12 3.75
C LEU A 364 -9.38 6.90 2.82
N LYS A 365 -8.20 6.61 3.37
CA LYS A 365 -7.01 6.26 2.58
C LYS A 365 -7.26 5.01 1.73
N ARG A 366 -7.77 3.94 2.34
CA ARG A 366 -8.10 2.68 1.63
C ARG A 366 -9.12 2.86 0.52
N LEU A 367 -10.19 3.61 0.72
CA LEU A 367 -11.13 3.94 -0.36
C LEU A 367 -10.45 4.71 -1.48
N GLY A 368 -9.63 5.69 -1.14
CA GLY A 368 -8.79 6.44 -2.07
C GLY A 368 -7.96 5.53 -2.97
N GLU A 369 -7.18 4.63 -2.35
CA GLU A 369 -6.34 3.62 -3.02
C GLU A 369 -7.19 2.69 -3.90
N ILE A 370 -8.29 2.13 -3.39
CA ILE A 370 -9.16 1.21 -4.14
C ILE A 370 -9.74 1.90 -5.38
N TYR A 371 -10.23 3.14 -5.27
CA TYR A 371 -10.74 3.88 -6.42
C TYR A 371 -9.63 4.25 -7.40
N LEU A 372 -8.40 4.49 -6.92
CA LEU A 372 -7.24 4.74 -7.77
C LEU A 372 -6.90 3.50 -8.60
N TYR A 373 -6.86 2.32 -7.98
CA TYR A 373 -6.67 1.04 -8.68
C TYR A 373 -7.79 0.74 -9.70
N GLN A 374 -9.02 1.17 -9.43
CA GLN A 374 -10.13 1.07 -10.39
C GLN A 374 -10.08 2.12 -11.52
N GLY A 375 -9.09 3.01 -11.54
CA GLY A 375 -8.99 4.11 -12.50
C GLY A 375 -10.02 5.23 -12.30
N LYS A 376 -10.81 5.20 -11.22
CA LYS A 376 -11.83 6.20 -10.87
C LYS A 376 -11.19 7.38 -10.13
N LYS A 377 -10.36 8.12 -10.87
CA LYS A 377 -9.50 9.20 -10.36
C LYS A 377 -10.26 10.29 -9.60
N ASP A 378 -11.48 10.65 -10.02
CA ASP A 378 -12.27 11.69 -9.35
C ASP A 378 -12.72 11.27 -7.94
N LEU A 379 -13.12 10.01 -7.76
CA LEU A 379 -13.48 9.45 -6.46
C LEU A 379 -12.25 9.25 -5.59
N ALA A 380 -11.16 8.75 -6.15
CA ALA A 380 -9.87 8.64 -5.46
C ALA A 380 -9.43 10.01 -4.92
N LEU A 381 -9.53 11.06 -5.75
CA LEU A 381 -9.26 12.44 -5.36
C LEU A 381 -10.17 12.91 -4.22
N HIS A 382 -11.47 12.59 -4.27
CA HIS A 382 -12.41 12.97 -3.22
C HIS A 382 -12.02 12.39 -1.85
N TYR A 383 -11.75 11.09 -1.78
CA TYR A 383 -11.46 10.40 -0.52
C TYR A 383 -10.06 10.71 0.01
N LEU A 384 -9.02 10.75 -0.83
CA LEU A 384 -7.66 11.11 -0.39
C LEU A 384 -7.57 12.56 0.09
N ARG A 385 -8.32 13.51 -0.50
CA ARG A 385 -8.38 14.88 0.03
C ARG A 385 -9.06 14.96 1.39
N LYS A 386 -10.05 14.12 1.67
CA LYS A 386 -10.65 14.03 3.01
C LYS A 386 -9.65 13.43 4.00
N TYR A 387 -8.92 12.40 3.59
CA TYR A 387 -7.89 11.76 4.42
C TYR A 387 -6.78 12.73 4.82
N VAL A 388 -6.16 13.41 3.84
CA VAL A 388 -5.03 14.33 4.08
C VAL A 388 -5.42 15.54 4.95
N ARG A 389 -6.70 15.96 4.95
CA ARG A 389 -7.17 17.00 5.88
C ARG A 389 -7.10 16.58 7.35
N ILE A 390 -7.13 15.28 7.62
CA ILE A 390 -7.02 14.71 8.97
C ILE A 390 -5.58 14.28 9.24
N CYS A 391 -4.92 13.67 8.25
CA CYS A 391 -3.56 13.16 8.32
C CYS A 391 -2.64 13.91 7.34
N ASP A 392 -2.27 15.15 7.64
CA ASP A 392 -1.43 16.01 6.78
C ASP A 392 0.06 15.61 6.79
N GLU A 393 0.48 14.71 7.68
CA GLU A 393 1.86 14.21 7.77
C GLU A 393 2.10 12.92 6.95
N ASP A 394 1.11 12.44 6.20
CA ASP A 394 1.25 11.25 5.36
C ASP A 394 1.85 11.61 3.98
N PHE A 395 3.17 11.47 3.87
CA PHE A 395 3.91 11.77 2.64
C PHE A 395 3.44 10.92 1.43
N GLU A 396 2.98 9.68 1.64
CA GLU A 396 2.51 8.80 0.56
C GLU A 396 1.21 9.36 -0.03
N ALA A 397 0.28 9.76 0.84
CA ALA A 397 -1.00 10.31 0.40
C ALA A 397 -0.85 11.65 -0.36
N HIS A 398 0.08 12.51 0.06
CA HIS A 398 0.41 13.72 -0.72
C HIS A 398 1.03 13.38 -2.09
N PHE A 399 1.89 12.36 -2.17
CA PHE A 399 2.46 11.94 -3.45
C PHE A 399 1.39 11.37 -4.39
N GLU A 400 0.50 10.52 -3.87
CA GLU A 400 -0.63 9.96 -4.62
C GLU A 400 -1.59 11.05 -5.13
N LEU A 401 -1.92 12.04 -4.29
CA LEU A 401 -2.69 13.21 -4.72
C LEU A 401 -1.98 13.96 -5.86
N GLY A 402 -0.65 14.07 -5.79
CA GLY A 402 0.18 14.61 -6.87
C GLY A 402 0.02 13.85 -8.18
N GLU A 403 0.16 12.52 -8.16
CA GLU A 403 -0.04 11.65 -9.34
C GLU A 403 -1.46 11.78 -9.91
N ILE A 404 -2.48 11.83 -9.04
CA ILE A 404 -3.88 12.00 -9.46
C ILE A 404 -4.07 13.35 -10.15
N TYR A 405 -3.64 14.46 -9.52
CA TYR A 405 -3.74 15.80 -10.11
C TYR A 405 -2.97 15.90 -11.43
N GLY A 406 -1.79 15.29 -11.52
CA GLY A 406 -0.97 15.24 -12.73
C GLY A 406 -1.71 14.54 -13.86
N SER A 407 -2.33 13.41 -13.55
CA SER A 407 -3.10 12.61 -14.51
C SER A 407 -4.42 13.24 -14.95
N LEU A 408 -4.98 14.16 -14.14
CA LEU A 408 -6.15 14.99 -14.48
C LEU A 408 -5.75 16.30 -15.19
N GLY A 409 -4.47 16.47 -15.58
CA GLY A 409 -3.98 17.66 -16.28
C GLY A 409 -3.75 18.88 -15.40
N SER A 410 -4.02 18.80 -14.09
CA SER A 410 -3.87 19.89 -13.11
C SER A 410 -2.41 20.01 -12.63
N LYS A 411 -1.49 20.34 -13.54
CA LYS A 411 -0.03 20.36 -13.31
C LYS A 411 0.39 21.22 -12.12
N GLU A 412 -0.23 22.37 -11.89
CA GLU A 412 0.12 23.25 -10.77
C GLU A 412 -0.27 22.67 -9.40
N LYS A 413 -1.45 22.04 -9.31
CA LYS A 413 -1.87 21.35 -8.08
C LYS A 413 -0.99 20.14 -7.79
N ALA A 414 -0.63 19.39 -8.83
CA ALA A 414 0.29 18.25 -8.71
C ALA A 414 1.64 18.68 -8.11
N LYS A 415 2.25 19.76 -8.63
CA LYS A 415 3.50 20.31 -8.10
C LYS A 415 3.42 20.69 -6.62
N ILE A 416 2.30 21.25 -6.17
CA ILE A 416 2.10 21.63 -4.77
C ILE A 416 2.14 20.38 -3.88
N GLU A 417 1.40 19.33 -4.25
CA GLU A 417 1.33 18.11 -3.45
C GLU A 417 2.66 17.33 -3.46
N TYR A 418 3.38 17.27 -4.59
CA TYR A 418 4.73 16.69 -4.62
C TYR A 418 5.71 17.44 -3.70
N LYS A 419 5.65 18.78 -3.67
CA LYS A 419 6.49 19.59 -2.76
C LYS A 419 6.13 19.36 -1.29
N ARG A 420 4.85 19.15 -0.96
CA ARG A 420 4.41 18.81 0.40
C ARG A 420 4.95 17.45 0.83
N SER A 421 4.79 16.45 -0.03
CA SER A 421 5.36 15.11 0.20
C SER A 421 6.87 15.17 0.46
N LEU A 422 7.63 15.91 -0.37
CA LEU A 422 9.06 16.11 -0.16
C LEU A 422 9.38 16.82 1.15
N LYS A 423 8.63 17.89 1.49
CA LYS A 423 8.82 18.64 2.73
C LYS A 423 8.65 17.73 3.96
N ILE A 424 7.61 16.89 3.97
CA ILE A 424 7.35 15.94 5.06
C ILE A 424 8.49 14.91 5.17
N ILE A 425 8.99 14.38 4.04
CA ILE A 425 10.13 13.45 4.03
C ILE A 425 11.41 14.12 4.57
N GLU A 426 11.64 15.39 4.24
CA GLU A 426 12.85 16.13 4.64
C GLU A 426 12.80 16.64 6.09
N GLU A 427 11.63 17.00 6.59
CA GLU A 427 11.40 17.46 7.97
C GLU A 427 11.19 16.31 8.96
N GLY A 428 10.77 15.13 8.47
CA GLY A 428 10.60 13.94 9.29
C GLY A 428 11.93 13.48 9.89
N THR A 429 12.13 13.73 11.19
CA THR A 429 13.27 13.19 11.94
C THR A 429 13.33 11.68 11.77
N ARG A 430 14.44 11.18 11.22
CA ARG A 430 14.82 9.77 11.17
C ARG A 430 14.62 9.15 12.55
N ARG A 431 13.51 8.43 12.78
CA ARG A 431 13.27 7.75 14.05
C ARG A 431 14.16 6.51 14.09
N PRO A 432 15.14 6.41 15.01
CA PRO A 432 15.96 5.22 15.13
C PRO A 432 15.04 4.02 15.46
N GLY A 433 14.95 3.04 14.55
CA GLY A 433 14.08 1.87 14.70
C GLY A 433 12.86 1.83 13.76
N GLU A 434 12.68 2.77 12.84
CA GLU A 434 11.69 2.61 11.75
C GLU A 434 12.01 1.39 10.88
N HIS A 435 10.98 0.59 10.55
CA HIS A 435 11.12 -0.60 9.71
C HIS A 435 11.80 -0.25 8.37
N VAL A 436 12.74 -1.10 7.95
CA VAL A 436 13.53 -0.96 6.69
C VAL A 436 12.64 -0.68 5.47
N ASP A 437 11.44 -1.28 5.43
CA ASP A 437 10.47 -1.09 4.34
C ASP A 437 9.90 0.34 4.25
N ILE A 438 9.75 1.03 5.37
CA ILE A 438 9.24 2.41 5.40
C ILE A 438 10.30 3.36 4.85
N GLU A 439 11.56 3.18 5.24
CA GLU A 439 12.67 4.00 4.75
C GLU A 439 12.89 3.81 3.25
N ARG A 440 12.83 2.57 2.76
CA ARG A 440 12.88 2.27 1.32
C ARG A 440 11.78 3.00 0.56
N ARG A 441 10.54 2.96 1.04
CA ARG A 441 9.40 3.65 0.40
C ARG A 441 9.56 5.17 0.40
N LYS A 442 10.03 5.75 1.51
CA LYS A 442 10.34 7.19 1.63
C LYS A 442 11.32 7.63 0.53
N GLU A 443 12.44 6.94 0.38
CA GLU A 443 13.46 7.32 -0.61
C GLU A 443 12.99 7.11 -2.06
N ILE A 444 12.21 6.05 -2.35
CA ILE A 444 11.60 5.85 -3.68
C ILE A 444 10.63 7.01 -4.01
N ILE A 445 9.74 7.35 -3.08
CA ILE A 445 8.78 8.44 -3.28
C ILE A 445 9.50 9.78 -3.42
N ARG A 446 10.56 10.01 -2.65
CA ARG A 446 11.42 11.20 -2.78
C ARG A 446 12.01 11.31 -4.18
N ALA A 447 12.58 10.23 -4.71
CA ALA A 447 13.15 10.20 -6.06
C ALA A 447 12.06 10.43 -7.14
N ARG A 448 10.89 9.79 -7.01
CA ARG A 448 9.75 9.99 -7.91
C ARG A 448 9.23 11.43 -7.88
N ALA A 449 9.14 12.04 -6.70
CA ALA A 449 8.69 13.43 -6.56
C ALA A 449 9.65 14.40 -7.26
N TYR A 450 10.98 14.21 -7.13
CA TYR A 450 11.96 14.99 -7.88
C TYR A 450 11.83 14.79 -9.40
N LEU A 451 11.59 13.55 -9.85
CA LEU A 451 11.36 13.24 -11.27
C LEU A 451 10.13 13.99 -11.81
N ARG A 452 9.00 13.95 -11.08
CA ARG A 452 7.76 14.67 -11.46
C ARG A 452 7.91 16.19 -11.41
N LEU A 453 8.73 16.72 -10.51
CA LEU A 453 9.08 18.14 -10.44
C LEU A 453 10.11 18.58 -11.51
N ARG A 454 10.57 17.66 -12.37
CA ARG A 454 11.58 17.87 -13.41
C ARG A 454 12.98 18.22 -12.89
N ASP A 455 13.28 17.91 -11.63
CA ASP A 455 14.64 17.95 -11.09
C ASP A 455 15.35 16.63 -11.41
N TYR A 456 15.55 16.38 -12.70
CA TYR A 456 16.01 15.10 -13.24
C TYR A 456 17.39 14.69 -12.69
N LYS A 457 18.26 15.68 -12.42
CA LYS A 457 19.58 15.45 -11.87
C LYS A 457 19.51 14.88 -10.45
N LYS A 458 18.68 15.45 -9.57
CA LYS A 458 18.51 14.91 -8.20
C LYS A 458 17.81 13.57 -8.22
N ALA A 459 16.79 13.40 -9.06
CA ALA A 459 16.10 12.12 -9.21
C ALA A 459 17.09 11.01 -9.61
N ALA A 460 17.91 11.23 -10.65
CA ALA A 460 18.91 10.26 -11.10
C ALA A 460 19.91 9.89 -10.00
N ILE A 461 20.44 10.87 -9.24
CA ILE A 461 21.38 10.60 -8.14
C ILE A 461 20.75 9.75 -7.03
N LEU A 462 19.50 10.02 -6.67
CA LEU A 462 18.79 9.24 -5.65
C LEU A 462 18.50 7.82 -6.14
N TYR A 463 18.05 7.68 -7.39
CA TYR A 463 17.83 6.38 -7.99
C TYR A 463 19.11 5.56 -8.16
N GLU A 464 20.24 6.16 -8.53
CA GLU A 464 21.55 5.47 -8.58
C GLU A 464 21.91 4.91 -7.20
N LYS A 465 21.68 5.65 -6.12
CA LYS A 465 21.87 5.16 -4.75
C LYS A 465 20.92 4.00 -4.41
N LEU A 466 19.66 4.10 -4.81
CA LEU A 466 18.65 3.06 -4.56
C LEU A 466 18.97 1.76 -5.32
N VAL A 467 19.42 1.83 -6.57
CA VAL A 467 19.82 0.63 -7.34
C VAL A 467 21.03 -0.06 -6.72
N VAL A 468 21.99 0.68 -6.15
CA VAL A 468 23.13 0.08 -5.42
C VAL A 468 22.67 -0.65 -4.16
N GLN A 469 21.65 -0.14 -3.46
CA GLN A 469 21.10 -0.77 -2.25
C GLN A 469 20.18 -1.97 -2.57
N TYR A 470 19.44 -1.89 -3.67
CA TYR A 470 18.43 -2.87 -4.09
C TYR A 470 18.68 -3.30 -5.55
N PRO A 471 19.77 -4.04 -5.82
CA PRO A 471 20.18 -4.37 -7.18
C PRO A 471 19.21 -5.28 -7.94
N ASP A 472 18.36 -6.03 -7.22
CA ASP A 472 17.39 -6.96 -7.82
C ASP A 472 16.02 -6.32 -8.09
N ASP A 473 15.79 -5.06 -7.67
CA ASP A 473 14.51 -4.38 -7.90
C ASP A 473 14.45 -3.76 -9.29
N LEU A 474 13.83 -4.49 -10.22
CA LEU A 474 13.57 -4.05 -11.59
C LEU A 474 12.79 -2.73 -11.67
N THR A 475 11.89 -2.46 -10.72
CA THR A 475 11.07 -1.25 -10.72
C THR A 475 11.92 -0.01 -10.54
N ILE A 476 12.90 -0.07 -9.63
CA ILE A 476 13.83 1.03 -9.38
C ILE A 476 14.78 1.20 -10.58
N LYS A 477 15.20 0.11 -11.24
CA LYS A 477 15.98 0.19 -12.49
C LYS A 477 15.19 0.90 -13.61
N VAL A 478 13.90 0.59 -13.77
CA VAL A 478 13.02 1.26 -14.75
C VAL A 478 12.87 2.76 -14.43
N ASP A 479 12.59 3.10 -13.17
CA ASP A 479 12.48 4.50 -12.73
C ASP A 479 13.81 5.28 -12.93
N LEU A 480 14.96 4.64 -12.67
CA LEU A 480 16.28 5.22 -12.94
C LEU A 480 16.48 5.45 -14.44
N ALA A 481 16.07 4.49 -15.28
CA ALA A 481 16.17 4.63 -16.74
C ALA A 481 15.33 5.81 -17.24
N GLU A 482 14.12 6.00 -16.70
CA GLU A 482 13.29 7.18 -16.98
C GLU A 482 14.02 8.47 -16.58
N ALA A 483 14.54 8.53 -15.35
CA ALA A 483 15.26 9.70 -14.85
C ALA A 483 16.52 10.04 -15.69
N LEU A 484 17.30 9.02 -16.09
CA LEU A 484 18.48 9.19 -16.94
C LEU A 484 18.12 9.66 -18.34
N MET A 485 17.03 9.14 -18.92
CA MET A 485 16.55 9.54 -20.24
C MET A 485 16.12 11.01 -20.24
N GLU A 486 15.36 11.44 -19.22
CA GLU A 486 14.95 12.84 -19.07
C GLU A 486 16.13 13.78 -18.76
N ASN A 487 17.17 13.27 -18.09
CA ASN A 487 18.43 13.99 -17.87
C ASN A 487 19.37 13.96 -19.10
N GLY A 488 18.91 13.44 -20.25
CA GLY A 488 19.66 13.39 -21.52
C GLY A 488 20.78 12.35 -21.59
N HIS A 489 20.86 11.43 -20.61
CA HIS A 489 21.89 10.38 -20.52
C HIS A 489 21.45 9.11 -21.25
N PHE A 490 21.13 9.24 -22.55
CA PHE A 490 20.48 8.20 -23.36
C PHE A 490 21.21 6.85 -23.38
N ASN A 491 22.56 6.85 -23.42
CA ASN A 491 23.33 5.60 -23.47
C ASN A 491 23.22 4.80 -22.16
N LYS A 492 23.25 5.49 -21.01
CA LYS A 492 23.06 4.84 -19.70
C LYS A 492 21.64 4.34 -19.54
N ALA A 493 20.65 5.14 -19.96
CA ALA A 493 19.25 4.74 -19.96
C ALA A 493 19.02 3.49 -20.83
N LYS A 494 19.59 3.46 -22.04
CA LYS A 494 19.52 2.31 -22.95
C LYS A 494 20.09 1.05 -22.33
N TYR A 495 21.30 1.12 -21.77
CA TYR A 495 21.93 -0.01 -21.09
C TYR A 495 21.02 -0.55 -19.98
N LEU A 496 20.44 0.32 -19.17
CA LEU A 496 19.58 -0.09 -18.07
C LEU A 496 18.25 -0.71 -18.57
N ILE A 497 17.63 -0.12 -19.59
CA ILE A 497 16.42 -0.68 -20.24
C ILE A 497 16.71 -2.07 -20.79
N ASP A 498 17.83 -2.25 -21.51
CA ASP A 498 18.21 -3.53 -22.08
C ASP A 498 18.49 -4.57 -20.97
N THR A 499 19.12 -4.17 -19.86
CA THR A 499 19.33 -5.08 -18.71
C THR A 499 18.01 -5.53 -18.08
N VAL A 500 17.05 -4.62 -17.90
CA VAL A 500 15.72 -4.96 -17.37
C VAL A 500 14.99 -5.91 -18.31
N LEU A 501 15.06 -5.69 -19.63
CA LEU A 501 14.41 -6.55 -20.62
C LEU A 501 15.10 -7.91 -20.82
N ILE A 502 16.37 -8.05 -20.41
CA ILE A 502 17.04 -9.36 -20.36
C ILE A 502 16.55 -10.16 -19.14
N GLU A 503 16.40 -9.50 -17.98
CA GLU A 503 15.91 -10.12 -16.73
C GLU A 503 14.40 -10.41 -16.79
N ASP A 504 13.62 -9.47 -17.29
CA ASP A 504 12.17 -9.55 -17.49
C ASP A 504 11.77 -9.04 -18.90
N PRO A 505 11.72 -9.93 -19.90
CA PRO A 505 11.35 -9.58 -21.26
C PRO A 505 9.94 -9.00 -21.41
N GLU A 506 9.05 -9.18 -20.42
CA GLU A 506 7.67 -8.70 -20.47
C GLU A 506 7.46 -7.43 -19.62
N ASN A 507 8.53 -6.80 -19.15
CA ASN A 507 8.44 -5.57 -18.39
C ASN A 507 7.85 -4.41 -19.22
N ILE A 508 6.57 -4.11 -19.01
CA ILE A 508 5.81 -3.11 -19.78
C ILE A 508 6.45 -1.71 -19.64
N GLY A 509 6.93 -1.36 -18.45
CA GLY A 509 7.59 -0.07 -18.20
C GLY A 509 8.86 0.10 -19.02
N ALA A 510 9.72 -0.92 -19.04
CA ALA A 510 10.93 -0.91 -19.85
C ALA A 510 10.62 -0.90 -21.37
N LYS A 511 9.60 -1.63 -21.84
CA LYS A 511 9.15 -1.57 -23.25
C LYS A 511 8.71 -0.16 -23.65
N TRP A 512 7.91 0.52 -22.81
CA TRP A 512 7.50 1.91 -23.06
C TRP A 512 8.68 2.88 -23.09
N LEU A 513 9.63 2.74 -22.16
CA LEU A 513 10.86 3.55 -22.17
C LEU A 513 11.70 3.29 -23.42
N LYS A 514 11.77 2.04 -23.89
CA LYS A 514 12.45 1.68 -25.15
C LYS A 514 11.81 2.33 -26.36
N VAL A 515 10.47 2.30 -26.47
CA VAL A 515 9.73 3.00 -27.53
C VAL A 515 10.02 4.49 -27.49
N ARG A 516 9.94 5.12 -26.31
CA ARG A 516 10.20 6.56 -26.14
C ARG A 516 11.63 6.95 -26.45
N LEU A 517 12.61 6.11 -26.10
CA LEU A 517 14.01 6.28 -26.43
C LEU A 517 14.22 6.27 -27.95
N HIS A 518 13.71 5.25 -28.65
CA HIS A 518 13.77 5.17 -30.11
C HIS A 518 13.05 6.35 -30.78
N PHE A 519 11.92 6.79 -30.20
CA PHE A 519 11.21 7.98 -30.67
C PHE A 519 12.07 9.25 -30.58
N GLN A 520 12.73 9.49 -29.44
CA GLN A 520 13.64 10.63 -29.25
C GLN A 520 14.86 10.57 -30.19
N GLN A 521 15.32 9.37 -30.53
CA GLN A 521 16.42 9.14 -31.46
C GLN A 521 15.98 9.16 -32.95
N LYS A 522 14.68 9.40 -33.23
CA LYS A 522 14.07 9.34 -34.58
C LYS A 522 14.21 7.96 -35.25
N GLU A 523 14.42 6.90 -34.46
CA GLU A 523 14.51 5.50 -34.89
C GLU A 523 13.12 4.86 -35.00
N TYR A 524 12.24 5.45 -35.81
CA TYR A 524 10.82 5.11 -35.88
C TYR A 524 10.54 3.64 -36.24
N ALA A 525 11.43 3.01 -37.01
CA ALA A 525 11.29 1.59 -37.39
C ALA A 525 11.42 0.66 -36.17
N LEU A 526 12.37 0.92 -35.28
CA LEU A 526 12.57 0.15 -34.05
C LEU A 526 11.42 0.40 -33.06
N ALA A 527 10.99 1.65 -32.91
CA ALA A 527 9.81 2.00 -32.12
C ALA A 527 8.55 1.26 -32.62
N SER A 528 8.35 1.20 -33.95
CA SER A 528 7.23 0.47 -34.56
C SER A 528 7.26 -1.02 -34.25
N ALA A 529 8.44 -1.64 -34.29
CA ALA A 529 8.59 -3.07 -34.03
C ALA A 529 8.22 -3.40 -32.57
N THR A 530 8.73 -2.63 -31.61
CA THR A 530 8.38 -2.81 -30.19
C THR A 530 6.90 -2.57 -29.92
N LEU A 531 6.28 -1.55 -30.53
CA LEU A 531 4.85 -1.30 -30.38
C LEU A 531 3.97 -2.41 -30.98
N LYS A 532 4.35 -2.98 -32.12
CA LYS A 532 3.64 -4.14 -32.71
C LYS A 532 3.70 -5.35 -31.79
N GLU A 533 4.87 -5.64 -31.22
CA GLU A 533 5.04 -6.72 -30.24
C GLU A 533 4.11 -6.51 -29.03
N MET A 534 4.00 -5.28 -28.51
CA MET A 534 3.11 -4.95 -27.40
C MET A 534 1.63 -5.18 -27.75
N ILE A 535 1.21 -4.84 -28.97
CA ILE A 535 -0.18 -5.03 -29.45
C ILE A 535 -0.50 -6.52 -29.66
N GLU A 536 0.43 -7.29 -30.23
CA GLU A 536 0.25 -8.73 -30.46
C GLU A 536 0.11 -9.51 -29.15
N ARG A 537 0.81 -9.08 -28.10
CA ARG A 537 0.75 -9.71 -26.78
C ARG A 537 -0.52 -9.38 -26.01
N ASP A 538 -0.92 -8.11 -25.99
CA ASP A 538 -2.15 -7.67 -25.33
C ASP A 538 -3.03 -6.83 -26.28
N PRO A 539 -3.91 -7.49 -27.04
CA PRO A 539 -4.81 -6.80 -27.97
C PRO A 539 -5.85 -5.90 -27.29
N THR A 540 -6.03 -6.00 -25.97
CA THR A 540 -7.01 -5.19 -25.24
C THR A 540 -6.49 -3.78 -24.92
N GLN A 541 -5.16 -3.60 -24.93
CA GLN A 541 -4.56 -2.30 -24.72
C GLN A 541 -4.62 -1.41 -25.96
N VAL A 542 -5.26 -0.26 -25.81
CA VAL A 542 -5.41 0.72 -26.90
C VAL A 542 -4.24 1.70 -27.02
N ALA A 543 -3.49 1.95 -25.95
CA ALA A 543 -2.41 2.94 -25.94
C ALA A 543 -1.29 2.65 -26.96
N PRO A 544 -0.75 1.41 -27.05
CA PRO A 544 0.26 1.09 -28.07
C PRO A 544 -0.23 1.29 -29.52
N ILE A 545 -1.53 1.15 -29.77
CA ILE A 545 -2.14 1.34 -31.10
C ILE A 545 -2.06 2.81 -31.50
N ALA A 546 -2.39 3.73 -30.60
CA ALA A 546 -2.32 5.18 -30.85
C ALA A 546 -0.89 5.63 -31.13
N ASP A 547 0.08 5.15 -30.34
CA ASP A 547 1.49 5.49 -30.53
C ASP A 547 2.06 4.84 -31.80
N LEU A 548 1.64 3.61 -32.15
CA LEU A 548 2.02 3.01 -33.42
C LEU A 548 1.46 3.80 -34.59
N ALA A 549 0.19 4.22 -34.53
CA ALA A 549 -0.44 5.06 -35.54
C ALA A 549 0.33 6.38 -35.72
N TYR A 550 0.75 7.01 -34.62
CA TYR A 550 1.54 8.23 -34.66
C TYR A 550 2.94 8.00 -35.24
N VAL A 551 3.60 6.90 -34.89
CA VAL A 551 4.90 6.53 -35.48
C VAL A 551 4.77 6.23 -36.98
N GLN A 552 3.71 5.57 -37.44
CA GLN A 552 3.45 5.37 -38.88
C GLN A 552 3.21 6.71 -39.59
N TYR A 553 2.49 7.64 -38.95
CA TYR A 553 2.31 9.00 -39.46
C TYR A 553 3.65 9.71 -39.66
N LEU A 554 4.56 9.66 -38.66
CA LEU A 554 5.90 10.26 -38.77
C LEU A 554 6.78 9.59 -39.83
N GLN A 555 6.54 8.31 -40.14
CA GLN A 555 7.17 7.61 -41.27
C GLN A 555 6.59 8.01 -42.64
N GLY A 556 5.54 8.85 -42.66
CA GLY A 556 4.81 9.24 -43.87
C GLY A 556 3.83 8.19 -44.36
N LYS A 557 3.56 7.12 -43.59
CA LYS A 557 2.61 6.04 -43.92
C LYS A 557 1.23 6.37 -43.35
N TRP A 558 0.63 7.42 -43.89
CA TRP A 558 -0.63 7.98 -43.37
C TRP A 558 -1.81 7.01 -43.47
N ARG A 559 -1.81 6.08 -44.43
CA ARG A 559 -2.88 5.07 -44.57
C ARG A 559 -2.86 4.05 -43.44
N ASP A 560 -1.68 3.53 -43.14
CA ASP A 560 -1.46 2.64 -42.01
C ASP A 560 -1.76 3.37 -40.70
N SER A 561 -1.39 4.64 -40.60
CA SER A 561 -1.74 5.49 -39.47
C SER A 561 -3.27 5.62 -39.29
N LEU A 562 -4.02 5.92 -40.36
CA LEU A 562 -5.49 6.02 -40.31
C LEU A 562 -6.17 4.70 -39.97
N SER A 563 -5.68 3.58 -40.50
CA SER A 563 -6.26 2.27 -40.18
C SER A 563 -6.06 1.93 -38.70
N LEU A 564 -4.88 2.22 -38.15
CA LEU A 564 -4.58 2.07 -36.73
C LEU A 564 -5.37 3.03 -35.85
N TYR A 565 -5.54 4.30 -36.24
CA TYR A 565 -6.39 5.23 -35.51
C TYR A 565 -7.87 4.83 -35.53
N ARG A 566 -8.35 4.23 -36.63
CA ARG A 566 -9.68 3.63 -36.68
C ARG A 566 -9.81 2.46 -35.72
N ASP A 567 -8.80 1.59 -35.65
CA ASP A 567 -8.75 0.47 -34.70
C ASP A 567 -8.69 0.97 -33.24
N TYR A 568 -7.89 1.99 -32.95
CA TYR A 568 -7.82 2.67 -31.65
C TYR A 568 -9.20 3.12 -31.16
N VAL A 569 -9.97 3.83 -32.00
CA VAL A 569 -11.31 4.31 -31.65
C VAL A 569 -12.30 3.14 -31.54
N ALA A 570 -12.22 2.14 -32.42
CA ALA A 570 -13.09 0.97 -32.38
C ALA A 570 -12.92 0.16 -31.07
N ARG A 571 -11.72 0.17 -30.49
CA ARG A 571 -11.40 -0.49 -29.22
C ARG A 571 -11.63 0.39 -27.98
N GLY A 572 -12.27 1.55 -28.13
CA GLY A 572 -12.65 2.43 -27.01
C GLY A 572 -11.68 3.58 -26.72
N GLY A 573 -10.68 3.81 -27.58
CA GLY A 573 -9.84 5.00 -27.55
C GLY A 573 -10.66 6.28 -27.80
N LYS A 574 -10.28 7.39 -27.16
CA LYS A 574 -11.01 8.66 -27.31
C LYS A 574 -10.58 9.39 -28.57
N LYS A 575 -11.55 9.82 -29.37
CA LYS A 575 -11.28 10.57 -30.60
C LYS A 575 -10.58 11.90 -30.33
N GLU A 576 -10.84 12.54 -29.17
CA GLU A 576 -10.18 13.79 -28.77
C GLU A 576 -8.64 13.67 -28.72
N ASP A 577 -8.12 12.49 -28.38
CA ASP A 577 -6.67 12.27 -28.23
C ASP A 577 -5.91 12.34 -29.57
N ILE A 578 -6.62 12.13 -30.68
CA ILE A 578 -6.03 11.98 -32.03
C ILE A 578 -6.53 13.02 -33.03
N CYS A 579 -7.39 13.95 -32.61
CA CYS A 579 -8.04 14.93 -33.47
C CYS A 579 -7.06 15.78 -34.29
N ASP A 580 -5.98 16.24 -33.67
CA ASP A 580 -4.98 17.09 -34.34
C ASP A 580 -4.27 16.34 -35.47
N VAL A 581 -3.84 15.11 -35.20
CA VAL A 581 -3.17 14.27 -36.20
C VAL A 581 -4.11 13.88 -37.33
N LEU A 582 -5.37 13.54 -37.02
CA LEU A 582 -6.39 13.25 -38.04
C LEU A 582 -6.66 14.45 -38.94
N LYS A 583 -6.68 15.67 -38.36
CA LYS A 583 -6.84 16.91 -39.12
C LYS A 583 -5.66 17.13 -40.06
N GLU A 584 -4.43 16.97 -39.58
CA GLU A 584 -3.23 17.04 -40.43
C GLU A 584 -3.29 16.00 -41.56
N ILE A 585 -3.63 14.74 -41.24
CA ILE A 585 -3.72 13.70 -42.27
C ILE A 585 -4.75 14.07 -43.35
N LYS A 586 -5.91 14.61 -42.95
CA LYS A 586 -6.96 15.07 -43.88
C LYS A 586 -6.48 16.22 -44.75
N GLU A 587 -5.85 17.24 -44.17
CA GLU A 587 -5.38 18.41 -44.90
C GLU A 587 -4.27 18.08 -45.91
N PHE A 588 -3.40 17.12 -45.59
CA PHE A 588 -2.25 16.78 -46.42
C PHE A 588 -2.52 15.67 -47.43
N TYR A 589 -3.34 14.66 -47.09
CA TYR A 589 -3.42 13.41 -47.86
C TYR A 589 -4.78 13.10 -48.48
N PHE A 590 -5.84 13.81 -48.11
CA PHE A 590 -7.14 13.59 -48.76
C PHE A 590 -7.20 14.28 -50.13
N PRO A 591 -7.99 13.72 -51.07
CA PRO A 591 -8.32 14.41 -52.31
C PRO A 591 -8.86 15.81 -52.06
N VAL A 592 -8.35 16.79 -52.83
CA VAL A 592 -8.78 18.19 -52.71
C VAL A 592 -9.19 18.71 -54.06
N VAL A 593 -10.40 19.24 -54.13
CA VAL A 593 -10.84 20.07 -55.25
C VAL A 593 -10.68 21.53 -54.85
N THR A 594 -9.98 22.29 -55.67
CA THR A 594 -9.89 23.75 -55.55
C THR A 594 -10.55 24.38 -56.76
N LEU A 595 -11.53 25.24 -56.54
CA LEU A 595 -12.15 26.07 -57.57
C LEU A 595 -11.86 27.52 -57.22
N GLY A 596 -11.40 28.31 -58.18
CA GLY A 596 -11.06 29.70 -57.93
C GLY A 596 -11.50 30.64 -59.02
N THR A 597 -11.46 31.92 -58.70
CA THR A 597 -11.54 33.03 -59.64
C THR A 597 -10.46 34.04 -59.24
N ASN A 598 -9.59 34.37 -60.20
CA ASN A 598 -8.58 35.40 -60.06
C ASN A 598 -8.97 36.57 -60.96
N TYR A 599 -8.93 37.78 -60.43
CA TYR A 599 -9.12 39.01 -61.17
C TYR A 599 -7.86 39.86 -61.05
N LEU A 600 -7.13 40.01 -62.13
CA LEU A 600 -5.86 40.73 -62.19
C LEU A 600 -6.03 41.99 -63.03
N ASN A 601 -5.99 43.16 -62.40
CA ASN A 601 -5.91 44.44 -63.09
C ASN A 601 -4.47 44.71 -63.48
N LEU A 602 -4.26 45.05 -64.75
CA LEU A 602 -2.97 45.39 -65.32
C LEU A 602 -2.93 46.88 -65.74
N PRO A 603 -1.73 47.43 -65.96
CA PRO A 603 -1.53 48.76 -66.51
C PRO A 603 -2.23 48.96 -67.87
N MET A 604 -2.38 50.22 -68.29
CA MET A 604 -2.98 50.60 -69.59
C MET A 604 -4.44 50.15 -69.82
N GLY A 605 -5.17 49.83 -68.75
CA GLY A 605 -6.61 49.56 -68.82
C GLY A 605 -6.96 48.13 -69.26
N ALA A 606 -6.05 47.17 -69.11
CA ALA A 606 -6.35 45.76 -69.33
C ALA A 606 -6.63 45.02 -68.00
N TYR A 607 -7.37 43.93 -68.06
CA TYR A 607 -7.54 43.01 -66.93
C TYR A 607 -7.60 41.54 -67.41
N ILE A 608 -7.12 40.64 -66.56
CA ILE A 608 -7.14 39.19 -66.77
C ILE A 608 -8.08 38.56 -65.76
N ILE A 609 -9.00 37.72 -66.24
CA ILE A 609 -9.86 36.88 -65.39
C ILE A 609 -9.41 35.43 -65.60
N SER A 610 -9.09 34.69 -64.53
CA SER A 610 -8.85 33.25 -64.62
C SER A 610 -9.73 32.46 -63.67
N HIS A 611 -10.16 31.26 -64.10
CA HIS A 611 -10.99 30.36 -63.29
C HIS A 611 -10.28 29.03 -63.02
N PRO A 612 -9.23 29.02 -62.18
CA PRO A 612 -8.47 27.80 -61.94
C PRO A 612 -9.32 26.73 -61.26
N ALA A 613 -9.34 25.55 -61.86
CA ALA A 613 -9.85 24.32 -61.28
C ALA A 613 -8.68 23.34 -61.06
N HIS A 614 -8.53 22.85 -59.85
CA HIS A 614 -7.48 21.90 -59.50
C HIS A 614 -8.05 20.70 -58.76
N LEU A 615 -7.57 19.51 -59.10
CA LEU A 615 -7.81 18.28 -58.36
C LEU A 615 -6.46 17.73 -57.89
N ARG A 616 -6.25 17.65 -56.58
CA ARG A 616 -5.11 16.97 -55.97
C ARG A 616 -5.54 15.57 -55.53
N LEU A 617 -4.80 14.55 -55.93
CA LEU A 617 -5.04 13.15 -55.63
C LEU A 617 -3.77 12.50 -55.09
N HIS A 618 -3.92 11.51 -54.21
CA HIS A 618 -2.82 10.65 -53.79
C HIS A 618 -2.97 9.27 -54.44
N PRO A 619 -1.98 8.81 -55.23
CA PRO A 619 -2.07 7.51 -55.89
C PRO A 619 -2.27 6.37 -54.88
N PRO A 620 -3.03 5.32 -55.25
CA PRO A 620 -3.03 4.09 -54.48
C PRO A 620 -1.59 3.55 -54.39
N HIS A 621 -1.10 3.30 -53.17
CA HIS A 621 0.22 2.72 -52.87
C HIS A 621 1.44 3.66 -52.87
N HIS A 622 1.26 4.97 -53.04
CA HIS A 622 2.36 5.95 -52.88
C HIS A 622 2.00 7.06 -51.89
N ASP A 623 2.31 6.83 -50.62
CA ASP A 623 1.96 7.76 -49.53
C ASP A 623 2.74 9.09 -49.58
N GLN A 624 3.82 9.14 -50.36
CA GLN A 624 4.69 10.31 -50.54
C GLN A 624 4.54 11.01 -51.89
N THR A 625 3.57 10.57 -52.71
CA THR A 625 3.32 11.15 -54.03
C THR A 625 1.92 11.76 -54.06
N PHE A 626 1.77 12.92 -54.69
CA PHE A 626 0.48 13.40 -55.13
C PHE A 626 0.51 13.81 -56.60
N ILE A 627 -0.63 13.62 -57.24
CA ILE A 627 -0.90 14.07 -58.60
C ILE A 627 -1.82 15.27 -58.49
N LYS A 628 -1.43 16.38 -59.10
CA LYS A 628 -2.27 17.56 -59.25
C LYS A 628 -2.66 17.70 -60.72
N LEU A 629 -3.95 17.61 -60.98
CA LEU A 629 -4.55 17.94 -62.27
C LEU A 629 -5.04 19.38 -62.19
N GLY A 630 -4.68 20.21 -63.15
CA GLY A 630 -5.06 21.62 -63.17
C GLY A 630 -5.57 22.02 -64.55
N VAL A 631 -6.66 22.78 -64.56
CA VAL A 631 -7.15 23.47 -65.74
C VAL A 631 -7.40 24.92 -65.35
N GLU A 632 -6.87 25.86 -66.11
CA GLU A 632 -6.96 27.29 -65.87
C GLU A 632 -7.31 27.99 -67.18
N PRO A 633 -8.60 28.15 -67.49
CA PRO A 633 -9.04 29.07 -68.52
C PRO A 633 -8.81 30.50 -68.02
N PHE A 634 -8.34 31.36 -68.90
CA PHE A 634 -8.25 32.78 -68.62
C PHE A 634 -8.62 33.62 -69.84
N GLU A 635 -9.15 34.81 -69.54
CA GLU A 635 -9.63 35.78 -70.51
C GLU A 635 -8.93 37.12 -70.28
N ILE A 636 -8.43 37.73 -71.34
CA ILE A 636 -7.82 39.06 -71.31
C ILE A 636 -8.81 40.06 -71.94
N ARG A 637 -9.13 41.14 -71.23
CA ARG A 637 -10.06 42.18 -71.69
C ARG A 637 -9.48 43.58 -71.56
N TRP A 638 -9.85 44.45 -72.50
CA TRP A 638 -9.52 45.88 -72.49
C TRP A 638 -10.70 46.70 -71.98
N LYS A 639 -10.45 47.74 -71.16
CA LYS A 639 -11.47 48.65 -70.63
C LYS A 639 -12.23 49.43 -71.72
N GLU A 640 -11.59 49.68 -72.87
CA GLU A 640 -12.17 50.43 -74.00
C GLU A 640 -12.95 49.55 -75.01
N GLY A 641 -13.22 48.28 -74.69
CA GLY A 641 -14.08 47.41 -75.52
C GLY A 641 -13.39 46.68 -76.67
N GLY A 642 -12.06 46.57 -76.64
CA GLY A 642 -11.25 45.81 -77.61
C GLY A 642 -11.13 44.31 -77.30
N VAL A 643 -10.81 43.54 -78.36
CA VAL A 643 -10.78 42.07 -78.50
C VAL A 643 -10.49 41.30 -77.20
N SER A 644 -11.49 40.54 -76.73
CA SER A 644 -11.32 39.48 -75.75
C SER A 644 -10.52 38.32 -76.34
N ARG A 645 -9.52 37.83 -75.61
CA ARG A 645 -8.76 36.63 -75.98
C ARG A 645 -8.86 35.58 -74.88
N GLU A 646 -9.21 34.37 -75.30
CA GLU A 646 -9.27 33.19 -74.46
C GLU A 646 -8.01 32.35 -74.63
N ALA A 647 -7.47 31.87 -73.53
CA ALA A 647 -6.43 30.87 -73.51
C ALA A 647 -6.69 29.86 -72.39
N LEU A 648 -6.15 28.65 -72.57
CA LEU A 648 -6.34 27.55 -71.65
C LEU A 648 -4.99 26.96 -71.28
N ALA A 649 -4.69 26.91 -70.00
CA ALA A 649 -3.59 26.10 -69.49
C ALA A 649 -4.16 24.85 -68.82
N ALA A 650 -3.80 23.67 -69.33
CA ALA A 650 -4.10 22.39 -68.69
C ALA A 650 -2.78 21.72 -68.30
N TYR A 651 -2.69 21.15 -67.09
CA TYR A 651 -1.46 20.48 -66.66
C TYR A 651 -1.74 19.29 -65.74
N ILE A 652 -0.82 18.32 -65.81
CA ILE A 652 -0.64 17.25 -64.86
C ILE A 652 0.69 17.49 -64.17
N MET A 653 0.66 17.50 -62.85
CA MET A 653 1.83 17.68 -62.01
C MET A 653 1.96 16.47 -61.10
N LEU A 654 3.10 15.79 -61.16
CA LEU A 654 3.46 14.71 -60.26
C LEU A 654 4.48 15.23 -59.28
N ASP A 655 4.14 15.22 -58.01
CA ASP A 655 4.98 15.67 -56.91
C ASP A 655 5.26 14.49 -55.99
N THR A 656 6.53 14.16 -55.78
CA THR A 656 6.93 12.98 -55.04
C THR A 656 8.14 13.27 -54.14
N ASN A 657 8.11 12.76 -52.91
CA ASN A 657 9.33 12.64 -52.12
C ASN A 657 10.03 11.33 -52.50
N LEU A 658 11.17 11.45 -53.18
CA LEU A 658 11.99 10.31 -53.60
C LEU A 658 12.77 9.72 -52.41
N ARG A 659 13.14 10.58 -51.44
CA ARG A 659 13.74 10.26 -50.14
C ARG A 659 13.32 11.35 -49.14
N ASN A 660 13.48 11.13 -47.84
CA ASN A 660 13.12 12.10 -46.77
C ASN A 660 13.68 13.53 -46.95
N GLN A 661 14.70 13.71 -47.80
CA GLN A 661 15.35 15.00 -48.07
C GLN A 661 15.19 15.48 -49.51
N LEU A 662 14.66 14.67 -50.43
CA LEU A 662 14.61 14.99 -51.86
C LEU A 662 13.17 14.92 -52.39
N ARG A 663 12.67 16.08 -52.81
CA ARG A 663 11.36 16.24 -53.43
C ARG A 663 11.55 16.55 -54.90
N ALA A 664 10.80 15.86 -55.75
CA ALA A 664 10.80 16.07 -57.20
C ALA A 664 9.39 16.39 -57.67
N ASN A 665 9.28 17.35 -58.58
CA ASN A 665 8.02 17.76 -59.15
C ASN A 665 8.15 17.88 -60.67
N LEU A 666 7.38 17.05 -61.38
CA LEU A 666 7.30 17.00 -62.84
C LEU A 666 5.96 17.59 -63.25
N LYS A 667 5.99 18.61 -64.12
CA LYS A 667 4.82 19.26 -64.67
C LYS A 667 4.80 19.06 -66.18
N LEU A 668 3.68 18.56 -66.69
CA LEU A 668 3.42 18.43 -68.13
C LEU A 668 2.11 19.15 -68.41
N GLY A 669 2.06 19.96 -69.44
CA GLY A 669 0.86 20.71 -69.75
C GLY A 669 0.74 21.12 -71.21
N LEU A 670 -0.45 21.62 -71.52
CA LEU A 670 -0.82 22.15 -72.81
C LEU A 670 -1.33 23.56 -72.59
N ASN A 671 -0.73 24.49 -73.31
CA ASN A 671 -1.17 25.86 -73.38
C ASN A 671 -1.83 26.09 -74.74
N SER A 672 -3.14 26.32 -74.73
CA SER A 672 -3.89 26.71 -75.92
C SER A 672 -3.82 28.23 -76.07
N ASN A 673 -3.16 28.69 -77.15
CA ASN A 673 -3.05 30.09 -77.57
C ASN A 673 -2.89 30.14 -79.11
N LYS A 674 -2.43 31.24 -79.70
CA LYS A 674 -2.19 31.33 -81.16
C LYS A 674 -1.30 30.22 -81.75
N GLU A 675 -0.37 29.65 -80.97
CA GLU A 675 0.59 28.66 -81.46
C GLU A 675 0.39 27.24 -80.89
N ASN A 676 -0.49 27.05 -79.89
CA ASN A 676 -0.73 25.79 -79.19
C ASN A 676 0.56 25.04 -78.82
N ARG A 677 1.14 25.35 -77.64
CA ARG A 677 2.42 24.80 -77.22
C ARG A 677 2.27 23.82 -76.06
N PHE A 678 2.99 22.71 -76.13
CA PHE A 678 3.18 21.81 -75.00
C PHE A 678 4.24 22.39 -74.06
N ASN A 679 3.83 22.71 -72.83
CA ASN A 679 4.77 23.14 -71.79
C ASN A 679 5.13 21.98 -70.88
N HIS A 680 6.36 22.00 -70.38
CA HIS A 680 6.84 21.01 -69.43
C HIS A 680 7.82 21.65 -68.49
N GLY A 681 7.87 21.12 -67.27
CA GLY A 681 8.75 21.62 -66.24
C GLY A 681 9.19 20.51 -65.31
N LEU A 682 10.39 20.67 -64.77
CA LEU A 682 10.94 19.82 -63.74
C LEU A 682 11.47 20.71 -62.63
N SER A 683 11.15 20.37 -61.39
CA SER A 683 11.77 20.97 -60.22
C SER A 683 12.24 19.90 -59.24
N LEU A 684 13.36 20.19 -58.59
CA LEU A 684 14.02 19.35 -57.60
C LEU A 684 14.33 20.23 -56.40
N GLN A 685 13.84 19.82 -55.23
CA GLN A 685 14.14 20.46 -53.96
C GLN A 685 14.88 19.47 -53.05
N TYR A 686 16.05 19.87 -52.58
CA TYR A 686 16.89 19.09 -51.70
C TYR A 686 17.08 19.80 -50.36
N LYS A 687 16.66 19.14 -49.28
CA LYS A 687 16.78 19.61 -47.91
C LYS A 687 17.98 18.94 -47.24
N TYR A 688 19.14 19.60 -47.29
CA TYR A 688 20.38 19.09 -46.72
C TYR A 688 20.33 18.95 -45.20
N SER A 689 19.67 19.90 -44.51
CA SER A 689 19.46 19.85 -43.05
C SER A 689 18.18 20.58 -42.66
N GLU A 690 17.82 20.56 -41.37
CA GLU A 690 16.73 21.42 -40.86
C GLU A 690 17.01 22.93 -41.06
N LYS A 691 18.27 23.31 -41.31
CA LYS A 691 18.70 24.69 -41.50
C LYS A 691 18.93 25.08 -42.95
N ALA A 692 19.04 24.14 -43.90
CA ALA A 692 19.50 24.45 -45.24
C ALA A 692 18.72 23.66 -46.31
N GLU A 693 18.26 24.38 -47.34
CA GLU A 693 17.59 23.82 -48.51
C GLU A 693 18.03 24.51 -49.80
N ILE A 694 18.04 23.75 -50.89
CA ILE A 694 18.31 24.22 -52.25
C ILE A 694 17.20 23.70 -53.15
N ALA A 695 16.70 24.52 -54.06
CA ALA A 695 15.79 24.09 -55.10
C ALA A 695 16.23 24.58 -56.48
N LEU A 696 16.06 23.70 -57.46
CA LEU A 696 16.32 23.93 -58.87
C LEU A 696 15.02 23.68 -59.63
N SER A 697 14.66 24.55 -60.56
CA SER A 697 13.52 24.31 -61.44
C SER A 697 13.79 24.81 -62.85
N GLY A 698 13.27 24.12 -63.84
CA GLY A 698 13.21 24.58 -65.22
C GLY A 698 11.81 24.35 -65.78
N GLU A 699 11.23 25.36 -66.42
CA GLU A 699 10.00 25.23 -67.22
C GLU A 699 10.26 25.72 -68.64
N ARG A 700 9.72 25.01 -69.63
CA ARG A 700 9.82 25.36 -71.05
C ARG A 700 8.46 25.68 -71.64
N TYR A 701 8.46 26.59 -72.61
CA TYR A 701 7.24 27.04 -73.31
C TYR A 701 6.15 27.58 -72.37
N LYS A 702 6.55 28.24 -71.29
CA LYS A 702 5.63 28.92 -70.37
C LYS A 702 5.01 30.12 -71.07
N LEU A 703 3.72 30.33 -70.88
CA LEU A 703 3.01 31.43 -71.53
C LEU A 703 3.48 32.77 -70.95
N TRP A 704 3.81 33.72 -71.83
CA TRP A 704 4.21 35.07 -71.44
C TRP A 704 2.97 35.99 -71.51
N ILE A 705 2.39 36.32 -70.36
CA ILE A 705 1.13 37.06 -70.25
C ILE A 705 1.26 38.48 -69.66
N ASP A 706 2.44 38.82 -69.15
CA ASP A 706 2.74 40.09 -68.49
C ASP A 706 4.09 40.59 -69.02
N PRO A 707 4.14 41.71 -69.77
CA PRO A 707 3.05 42.65 -70.00
C PRO A 707 2.04 42.15 -71.07
N VAL A 708 0.88 42.80 -71.19
CA VAL A 708 -0.27 42.31 -71.98
C VAL A 708 0.06 42.14 -73.47
N GLU A 709 0.96 42.98 -74.00
CA GLU A 709 1.45 42.94 -75.37
C GLU A 709 2.11 41.60 -75.71
N ALA A 710 2.71 40.94 -74.72
CA ALA A 710 3.29 39.61 -74.88
C ALA A 710 2.21 38.55 -75.13
N ALA A 711 1.10 38.62 -74.38
CA ALA A 711 -0.03 37.72 -74.58
C ALA A 711 -0.62 37.86 -75.99
N ASP A 712 -0.70 39.10 -76.49
CA ASP A 712 -1.22 39.41 -77.82
C ASP A 712 -0.39 38.82 -78.97
N LYS A 713 0.89 38.55 -78.73
CA LYS A 713 1.82 37.95 -79.69
C LYS A 713 2.00 36.45 -79.54
N GLY A 714 1.16 35.81 -78.72
CA GLY A 714 1.29 34.38 -78.43
C GLY A 714 2.65 34.04 -77.82
N ALA A 715 3.24 34.99 -77.10
CA ALA A 715 4.62 34.91 -76.66
C ALA A 715 4.79 33.86 -75.54
N PHE A 716 5.99 33.30 -75.48
CA PHE A 716 6.34 32.25 -74.52
C PHE A 716 7.80 32.37 -74.11
N PHE A 717 8.15 31.74 -72.99
CA PHE A 717 9.51 31.75 -72.48
C PHE A 717 9.91 30.43 -71.83
N ASP A 718 11.21 30.16 -71.85
CA ASP A 718 11.84 29.14 -71.03
C ASP A 718 12.41 29.81 -69.78
N GLU A 719 12.22 29.23 -68.59
CA GLU A 719 12.62 29.80 -67.31
C GLU A 719 13.38 28.77 -66.49
N TYR A 720 14.52 29.16 -65.93
CA TYR A 720 15.37 28.34 -65.06
C TYR A 720 15.63 29.08 -63.76
N ASN A 721 15.31 28.47 -62.63
CA ASN A 721 15.46 29.05 -61.31
C ASN A 721 16.35 28.17 -60.43
N LEU A 722 17.24 28.83 -59.68
CA LEU A 722 18.00 28.26 -58.58
C LEU A 722 17.68 29.08 -57.33
N SER A 723 17.28 28.42 -56.25
CA SER A 723 17.03 29.05 -54.96
C SER A 723 17.76 28.31 -53.85
N ALA A 724 18.22 29.05 -52.84
CA ALA A 724 18.83 28.50 -51.64
C ALA A 724 18.32 29.25 -50.41
N ARG A 725 18.03 28.53 -49.33
CA ARG A 725 17.65 29.10 -48.04
C ARG A 725 18.50 28.51 -46.92
N TYR A 726 18.92 29.36 -45.99
CA TYR A 726 19.74 28.99 -44.84
C TYR A 726 19.29 29.71 -43.56
N ASN A 727 19.11 28.95 -42.48
CA ASN A 727 18.67 29.42 -41.16
C ASN A 727 19.82 29.23 -40.14
N PRO A 728 20.78 30.16 -40.04
CA PRO A 728 21.95 30.01 -39.18
C PRO A 728 21.57 29.89 -37.69
N VAL A 729 20.56 30.66 -37.27
CA VAL A 729 20.05 30.77 -35.90
C VAL A 729 18.51 30.75 -35.93
N LYS A 730 17.86 30.31 -34.85
CA LYS A 730 16.39 30.12 -34.79
C LYS A 730 15.53 31.29 -35.29
N LYS A 731 16.01 32.54 -35.21
CA LYS A 731 15.25 33.74 -35.60
C LYS A 731 15.77 34.43 -36.86
N LEU A 732 16.80 33.90 -37.52
CA LEU A 732 17.40 34.52 -38.69
C LEU A 732 17.30 33.57 -39.90
N PHE A 733 16.99 34.13 -41.06
CA PHE A 733 17.03 33.40 -42.31
C PHE A 733 17.74 34.22 -43.40
N LEU A 734 18.37 33.49 -44.31
CA LEU A 734 19.00 33.97 -45.52
C LEU A 734 18.38 33.24 -46.70
N LYS A 735 18.07 33.96 -47.77
CA LYS A 735 17.56 33.40 -49.02
C LYS A 735 18.28 34.04 -50.20
N GLY A 736 18.65 33.23 -51.18
CA GLY A 736 19.19 33.70 -52.44
C GLY A 736 18.45 33.02 -53.59
N ASP A 737 18.08 33.79 -54.61
CA ASP A 737 17.45 33.26 -55.82
C ASP A 737 18.15 33.80 -57.06
N TYR A 738 18.28 32.95 -58.08
CA TYR A 738 18.77 33.30 -59.40
C TYR A 738 17.81 32.74 -60.45
N SER A 739 17.33 33.60 -61.34
CA SER A 739 16.43 33.26 -62.44
C SER A 739 17.07 33.63 -63.77
N PHE A 740 16.93 32.74 -64.75
CA PHE A 740 17.29 32.99 -66.14
C PHE A 740 16.12 32.63 -67.06
N GLY A 741 15.69 33.59 -67.87
CA GLY A 741 14.59 33.42 -68.83
C GLY A 741 15.03 33.68 -70.27
N GLN A 742 14.52 32.91 -71.21
CA GLN A 742 14.64 33.17 -72.66
C GLN A 742 13.25 33.31 -73.28
N TYR A 743 12.96 34.49 -73.83
CA TYR A 743 11.64 34.93 -74.29
C TYR A 743 11.54 34.89 -75.82
N ARG A 744 10.37 34.52 -76.35
CA ARG A 744 10.10 34.32 -77.79
C ARG A 744 8.68 34.77 -78.14
N THR A 745 8.44 35.16 -79.39
CA THR A 745 7.11 35.61 -79.89
C THR A 745 6.75 34.89 -81.20
N SER A 746 5.49 34.92 -81.64
CA SER A 746 5.05 34.20 -82.84
C SER A 746 5.64 34.71 -84.17
N GLY A 747 6.38 35.84 -84.15
CA GLY A 747 7.08 36.38 -85.32
C GLY A 747 8.61 36.33 -85.22
N ILE A 748 9.17 36.08 -84.03
CA ILE A 748 10.61 36.18 -83.75
C ILE A 748 11.04 35.01 -82.87
N SER A 749 12.01 34.23 -83.36
CA SER A 749 12.50 33.02 -82.69
C SER A 749 13.29 33.26 -81.40
N ASP A 750 13.87 34.44 -81.19
CA ASP A 750 14.51 34.87 -79.94
C ASP A 750 14.19 36.35 -79.71
N PHE A 751 13.33 36.69 -78.75
CA PHE A 751 12.95 38.08 -78.45
C PHE A 751 13.96 38.73 -77.50
N GLY A 752 14.37 38.00 -76.47
CA GLY A 752 15.33 38.50 -75.49
C GLY A 752 15.58 37.54 -74.35
N LYS A 753 16.53 37.92 -73.48
CA LYS A 753 16.96 37.15 -72.32
C LYS A 753 16.80 37.98 -71.06
N HIS A 754 16.38 37.35 -69.97
CA HIS A 754 16.18 37.99 -68.67
C HIS A 754 16.99 37.28 -67.61
N ARG A 755 17.68 38.03 -66.76
CA ARG A 755 18.42 37.51 -65.61
C ARG A 755 17.98 38.25 -64.37
N ILE A 756 17.62 37.51 -63.32
CA ILE A 756 17.24 38.08 -62.04
C ILE A 756 18.09 37.44 -60.96
N PHE A 757 18.68 38.26 -60.10
CA PHE A 757 19.36 37.81 -58.89
C PHE A 757 18.73 38.52 -57.69
N SER A 758 18.34 37.76 -56.67
CA SER A 758 17.85 38.32 -55.41
C SER A 758 18.55 37.72 -54.20
N ALA A 759 18.80 38.55 -53.20
CA ALA A 759 19.38 38.16 -51.93
C ALA A 759 18.60 38.82 -50.78
N GLU A 760 18.08 37.98 -49.88
CA GLU A 760 17.21 38.38 -48.79
C GLU A 760 17.79 37.93 -47.45
N ILE A 761 17.77 38.83 -46.48
CA ILE A 761 18.07 38.56 -45.08
C ILE A 761 16.86 38.93 -44.23
N GLY A 762 16.43 38.03 -43.34
CA GLY A 762 15.26 38.27 -42.50
C GLY A 762 15.39 37.82 -41.06
N TYR A 763 14.59 38.46 -40.22
CA TYR A 763 14.51 38.27 -38.78
C TYR A 763 13.07 37.96 -38.35
N ILE A 764 12.91 36.98 -37.46
CA ILE A 764 11.61 36.47 -36.98
C ILE A 764 11.50 36.79 -35.47
N PRO A 765 11.02 37.99 -35.10
CA PRO A 765 10.86 38.39 -33.70
C PRO A 765 9.87 37.49 -32.94
N LEU A 766 8.76 37.12 -33.58
CA LEU A 766 7.66 36.33 -33.02
C LEU A 766 7.35 35.12 -33.91
N SER A 767 7.17 33.95 -33.30
CA SER A 767 6.78 32.73 -34.01
C SER A 767 5.26 32.46 -33.97
N LYS A 768 4.54 33.02 -32.99
CA LYS A 768 3.07 32.97 -32.87
C LYS A 768 2.57 34.27 -32.19
N PRO A 769 1.87 35.18 -32.91
CA PRO A 769 1.72 35.22 -34.36
C PRO A 769 3.09 35.20 -35.08
N TYR A 770 3.12 34.66 -36.29
CA TYR A 770 4.34 34.66 -37.08
C TYR A 770 4.57 36.07 -37.63
N LEU A 771 5.65 36.72 -37.21
CA LEU A 771 6.04 38.04 -37.66
C LEU A 771 7.47 37.96 -38.19
N SER A 772 7.70 38.41 -39.42
CA SER A 772 9.04 38.53 -40.00
C SER A 772 9.28 39.88 -40.64
N LEU A 773 10.51 40.36 -40.46
CA LEU A 773 11.07 41.56 -41.08
C LEU A 773 12.19 41.11 -42.00
N ALA A 774 12.19 41.55 -43.25
CA ALA A 774 13.23 41.17 -44.20
C ALA A 774 13.69 42.35 -45.04
N TYR A 775 14.96 42.30 -45.44
CA TYR A 775 15.54 43.17 -46.44
C TYR A 775 15.96 42.34 -47.63
N ASN A 776 15.50 42.73 -48.82
CA ASN A 776 15.78 42.04 -50.08
C ASN A 776 16.41 43.00 -51.09
N TYR A 777 17.54 42.62 -51.66
CA TYR A 777 18.15 43.27 -52.82
C TYR A 777 17.88 42.43 -54.06
N THR A 778 17.37 43.05 -55.13
CA THR A 778 17.13 42.37 -56.41
C THR A 778 17.75 43.15 -57.56
N ASN A 779 18.52 42.46 -58.40
CA ASN A 779 19.04 42.94 -59.67
C ASN A 779 18.30 42.21 -60.80
N SER A 780 17.70 42.96 -61.73
CA SER A 780 16.94 42.44 -62.85
C SER A 780 17.47 43.04 -64.16
N ARG A 781 17.91 42.18 -65.09
CA ARG A 781 18.50 42.60 -66.37
C ARG A 781 17.87 41.92 -67.55
N PHE A 782 17.29 42.70 -68.46
CA PHE A 782 16.73 42.24 -69.71
C PHE A 782 17.58 42.71 -70.90
N SER A 783 17.87 41.81 -71.83
CA SER A 783 18.60 42.12 -73.07
C SER A 783 17.79 41.66 -74.28
N TYR A 784 17.46 42.58 -75.16
CA TYR A 784 16.83 42.30 -76.46
C TYR A 784 17.78 41.55 -77.39
N ALA A 785 17.25 40.66 -78.23
CA ALA A 785 18.05 39.87 -79.17
C ALA A 785 18.52 40.65 -80.42
N ASP A 786 17.73 41.63 -80.87
CA ASP A 786 18.04 42.53 -81.99
C ASP A 786 17.76 43.98 -81.57
N GLN A 787 18.78 44.83 -81.66
CA GLN A 787 18.72 46.23 -81.21
C GLN A 787 18.10 47.17 -82.24
N GLU A 788 18.05 46.81 -83.53
CA GLU A 788 17.63 47.73 -84.59
C GLU A 788 16.13 47.68 -84.90
N PHE A 789 15.40 46.62 -84.53
CA PHE A 789 13.98 46.46 -84.93
C PHE A 789 12.99 45.91 -83.89
N ILE A 790 13.40 45.49 -82.69
CA ILE A 790 12.54 44.67 -81.80
C ILE A 790 12.40 45.26 -80.39
N ARG A 791 11.62 46.35 -80.24
CA ARG A 791 11.15 46.87 -78.94
C ARG A 791 9.62 46.87 -78.82
N GLU A 792 8.96 46.02 -79.59
CA GLU A 792 7.51 46.00 -79.66
C GLU A 792 6.81 45.43 -78.40
N ILE A 793 7.57 44.82 -77.49
CA ILE A 793 7.13 44.54 -76.12
C ILE A 793 8.10 45.28 -75.18
N PRO A 794 7.62 46.26 -74.41
CA PRO A 794 8.50 47.08 -73.59
C PRO A 794 8.95 46.32 -72.34
N MET A 795 10.27 46.25 -72.13
CA MET A 795 10.92 45.57 -71.00
C MET A 795 11.92 46.52 -70.34
N ILE A 796 12.07 46.38 -69.02
CA ILE A 796 13.05 47.14 -68.26
C ILE A 796 14.41 46.45 -68.40
N GLU A 797 15.37 47.11 -69.05
CA GLU A 797 16.69 46.52 -69.38
C GLU A 797 17.61 46.33 -68.16
N ASP A 798 17.62 47.25 -67.20
CA ASP A 798 18.37 47.12 -65.95
C ASP A 798 17.58 47.77 -64.80
N SER A 799 17.36 47.03 -63.72
CA SER A 799 16.68 47.49 -62.52
C SER A 799 17.36 46.94 -61.28
N HIS A 800 17.51 47.81 -60.29
CA HIS A 800 18.15 47.53 -59.01
C HIS A 800 17.21 47.95 -57.90
N THR A 801 16.63 46.99 -57.19
CA THR A 801 15.60 47.26 -56.18
C THR A 801 16.05 46.86 -54.78
N HIS A 802 15.87 47.78 -53.84
CA HIS A 802 16.15 47.58 -52.42
C HIS A 802 14.82 47.58 -51.67
N SER A 803 14.42 46.45 -51.11
CA SER A 803 13.08 46.23 -50.55
C SER A 803 13.15 45.95 -49.06
N SER A 804 12.33 46.65 -48.28
CA SER A 804 12.03 46.31 -46.89
C SER A 804 10.67 45.64 -46.84
N ILE A 805 10.58 44.45 -46.25
CA ILE A 805 9.40 43.58 -46.26
C ILE A 805 8.96 43.29 -44.83
N LEU A 806 7.69 43.50 -44.55
CA LEU A 806 7.00 43.11 -43.33
C LEU A 806 5.99 42.02 -43.65
N TYR A 807 6.06 40.90 -42.93
CA TYR A 807 5.11 39.80 -43.09
C TYR A 807 4.55 39.35 -41.75
N LEU A 808 3.22 39.24 -41.68
CA LEU A 808 2.48 38.83 -40.49
C LEU A 808 1.51 37.71 -40.87
N ALA A 809 1.53 36.59 -40.14
CA ALA A 809 0.53 35.53 -40.26
C ALA A 809 0.01 35.12 -38.88
N HIS A 810 -1.31 34.99 -38.76
CA HIS A 810 -1.95 34.62 -37.51
C HIS A 810 -3.24 33.82 -37.70
N THR A 811 -3.50 32.92 -36.74
CA THR A 811 -4.74 32.16 -36.60
C THR A 811 -5.33 32.48 -35.23
N PRO A 812 -6.10 33.56 -35.08
CA PRO A 812 -6.59 34.02 -33.78
C PRO A 812 -7.60 33.02 -33.17
N PHE A 813 -8.41 32.38 -33.99
CA PHE A 813 -9.33 31.31 -33.61
C PHE A 813 -9.70 30.48 -34.83
N THR A 814 -9.93 29.18 -34.67
CA THR A 814 -10.61 28.38 -35.69
C THR A 814 -12.07 28.85 -35.78
N PRO A 815 -12.60 29.25 -36.96
CA PRO A 815 -12.17 28.83 -38.30
C PRO A 815 -11.36 29.85 -39.15
N PHE A 816 -10.82 30.93 -38.58
CA PHE A 816 -10.26 32.06 -39.32
C PHE A 816 -8.73 32.18 -39.20
N SER A 817 -8.04 32.38 -40.33
CA SER A 817 -6.63 32.76 -40.39
C SER A 817 -6.39 33.86 -41.41
N TYR A 818 -5.31 34.63 -41.22
CA TYR A 818 -4.92 35.69 -42.15
C TYR A 818 -3.41 35.84 -42.27
N GLU A 819 -2.99 36.36 -43.43
CA GLU A 819 -1.62 36.69 -43.80
C GLU A 819 -1.63 38.12 -44.37
N ILE A 820 -0.70 38.96 -43.92
CA ILE A 820 -0.51 40.33 -44.40
C ILE A 820 0.95 40.49 -44.77
N SER A 821 1.22 40.95 -45.99
CA SER A 821 2.55 41.33 -46.45
C SER A 821 2.54 42.80 -46.86
N GLN A 822 3.58 43.54 -46.50
CA GLN A 822 3.82 44.89 -47.00
C GLN A 822 5.28 45.04 -47.39
N SER A 823 5.54 45.69 -48.51
CA SER A 823 6.89 46.04 -48.91
C SER A 823 7.00 47.48 -49.40
N VAL A 824 8.13 48.10 -49.05
CA VAL A 824 8.57 49.38 -49.59
C VAL A 824 9.90 49.13 -50.29
N SER A 825 9.93 49.40 -51.59
CA SER A 825 11.08 49.15 -52.43
C SER A 825 11.55 50.43 -53.11
N ARG A 826 12.87 50.65 -53.17
CA ARG A 826 13.48 51.74 -53.95
C ARG A 826 14.14 51.14 -55.18
N ASP A 827 13.68 51.51 -56.37
CA ASP A 827 14.37 51.22 -57.62
C ASP A 827 15.41 52.31 -57.87
N THR A 828 16.69 51.98 -57.73
CA THR A 828 17.78 52.95 -57.87
C THR A 828 18.08 53.30 -59.32
N ALA A 829 17.68 52.47 -60.28
CA ALA A 829 17.88 52.75 -61.71
C ALA A 829 16.80 53.72 -62.22
N ARG A 830 15.56 53.59 -61.73
CA ARG A 830 14.42 54.46 -62.10
C ARG A 830 14.18 55.63 -61.15
N GLU A 831 14.97 55.75 -60.09
CA GLU A 831 14.84 56.76 -59.03
C GLU A 831 13.41 56.86 -58.42
N MET A 832 12.74 55.72 -58.27
CA MET A 832 11.35 55.67 -57.80
C MET A 832 11.13 54.75 -56.60
N PHE A 833 10.04 55.00 -55.86
CA PHE A 833 9.55 54.12 -54.80
C PHE A 833 8.39 53.26 -55.30
N ILE A 834 8.41 51.99 -54.90
CA ILE A 834 7.38 51.00 -55.18
C ILE A 834 6.80 50.54 -53.85
N TYR A 835 5.49 50.65 -53.70
CA TYR A 835 4.77 50.17 -52.54
C TYR A 835 3.95 48.97 -52.94
N ALA A 836 4.06 47.87 -52.20
CA ALA A 836 3.19 46.72 -52.39
C ALA A 836 2.60 46.26 -51.07
N ALA A 837 1.36 45.79 -51.12
CA ALA A 837 0.67 45.21 -49.99
C ALA A 837 -0.19 44.04 -50.43
N SER A 838 -0.24 42.99 -49.62
CA SER A 838 -1.18 41.90 -49.82
C SER A 838 -1.82 41.47 -48.51
N VAL A 839 -3.09 41.07 -48.61
CA VAL A 839 -3.88 40.53 -47.50
C VAL A 839 -4.55 39.27 -48.00
N ASN A 840 -4.28 38.15 -47.34
CA ASN A 840 -4.94 36.88 -47.59
C ASN A 840 -5.66 36.42 -46.32
N GLY A 841 -6.89 35.96 -46.44
CA GLY A 841 -7.69 35.38 -45.37
C GLY A 841 -8.21 34.01 -45.76
N THR A 842 -8.26 33.09 -44.79
CA THR A 842 -8.90 31.78 -44.96
C THR A 842 -9.98 31.61 -43.90
N LEU A 843 -11.19 31.25 -44.35
CA LEU A 843 -12.35 30.96 -43.51
C LEU A 843 -12.78 29.50 -43.71
N SER A 844 -12.72 28.70 -42.65
CA SER A 844 -13.25 27.32 -42.67
C SER A 844 -14.76 27.33 -42.47
N LEU A 845 -15.53 27.02 -43.51
CA LEU A 845 -17.00 26.97 -43.46
C LEU A 845 -17.51 25.68 -42.81
N ARG A 846 -16.78 24.57 -43.06
CA ARG A 846 -16.97 23.22 -42.48
C ARG A 846 -15.60 22.57 -42.32
N GLU A 847 -15.53 21.40 -41.67
CA GLU A 847 -14.28 20.63 -41.53
C GLU A 847 -13.61 20.24 -42.86
N SER A 848 -14.32 20.30 -43.98
CA SER A 848 -13.81 19.95 -45.31
C SER A 848 -13.94 21.08 -46.33
N THR A 849 -14.42 22.27 -45.93
CA THR A 849 -14.72 23.35 -46.88
C THR A 849 -14.11 24.65 -46.40
N HIS A 850 -13.23 25.25 -47.20
CA HIS A 850 -12.52 26.47 -46.86
C HIS A 850 -12.64 27.50 -47.98
N LEU A 851 -12.91 28.75 -47.61
CA LEU A 851 -12.92 29.90 -48.50
C LEU A 851 -11.64 30.70 -48.27
N ARG A 852 -10.84 30.91 -49.30
CA ARG A 852 -9.67 31.78 -49.29
C ARG A 852 -9.97 33.03 -50.12
N LEU A 853 -9.75 34.19 -49.50
CA LEU A 853 -9.86 35.50 -50.12
C LEU A 853 -8.49 36.16 -50.08
N GLY A 854 -8.06 36.74 -51.20
CA GLY A 854 -6.79 37.42 -51.33
C GLY A 854 -6.95 38.73 -52.07
N TYR A 855 -6.25 39.76 -51.61
CA TYR A 855 -6.09 41.01 -52.32
C TYR A 855 -4.61 41.39 -52.31
N GLU A 856 -4.09 41.78 -53.46
CA GLU A 856 -2.73 42.28 -53.63
C GLU A 856 -2.78 43.58 -54.44
N TYR A 857 -1.94 44.53 -54.08
CA TYR A 857 -1.79 45.82 -54.75
C TYR A 857 -0.31 46.20 -54.79
N ALA A 858 0.14 46.71 -55.94
CA ALA A 858 1.47 47.28 -56.11
C ALA A 858 1.37 48.56 -56.95
N THR A 859 2.09 49.61 -56.54
CA THR A 859 2.07 50.90 -57.24
C THR A 859 2.78 50.87 -58.59
N GLU A 860 3.67 49.90 -58.79
CA GLU A 860 4.42 49.71 -60.03
C GLU A 860 4.85 48.24 -60.15
N THR A 861 5.07 47.76 -61.38
CA THR A 861 5.62 46.42 -61.62
C THR A 861 7.12 46.45 -61.97
N THR A 862 7.75 45.27 -61.96
CA THR A 862 9.15 45.08 -62.42
C THR A 862 9.25 45.01 -63.94
N LEU A 863 8.11 45.05 -64.63
CA LEU A 863 7.98 45.16 -66.08
C LEU A 863 7.49 46.58 -66.39
N VAL A 864 7.47 46.98 -67.66
CA VAL A 864 7.04 48.33 -68.01
C VAL A 864 5.52 48.45 -67.78
N GLY A 865 5.09 49.19 -66.75
CA GLY A 865 3.68 49.53 -66.53
C GLY A 865 3.28 49.65 -65.05
N GLY A 866 2.51 50.72 -64.77
CA GLY A 866 2.12 51.26 -63.47
C GLY A 866 1.32 50.35 -62.52
N GLU A 867 0.29 50.90 -61.88
CA GLU A 867 -0.38 50.20 -60.78
C GLU A 867 -0.98 48.84 -61.19
N ARG A 868 -0.79 47.84 -60.32
CA ARG A 868 -1.32 46.48 -60.47
C ARG A 868 -2.12 46.12 -59.23
N SER A 869 -3.25 45.46 -59.41
CA SER A 869 -4.01 44.88 -58.30
C SER A 869 -4.56 43.51 -58.65
N GLN A 870 -4.59 42.59 -57.70
CA GLN A 870 -5.12 41.25 -57.89
C GLN A 870 -6.12 40.90 -56.79
N VAL A 871 -7.28 40.38 -57.16
CA VAL A 871 -8.25 39.75 -56.26
C VAL A 871 -8.25 38.26 -56.53
N VAL A 872 -8.19 37.46 -55.47
CA VAL A 872 -8.20 35.99 -55.53
C VAL A 872 -9.32 35.47 -54.65
N ILE A 873 -10.22 34.67 -55.22
CA ILE A 873 -11.27 33.97 -54.49
C ILE A 873 -11.11 32.49 -54.77
N LYS A 874 -10.92 31.66 -53.74
CA LYS A 874 -10.76 30.21 -53.89
C LYS A 874 -11.63 29.46 -52.89
N LEU A 875 -12.34 28.45 -53.38
CA LEU A 875 -13.05 27.45 -52.59
C LEU A 875 -12.25 26.16 -52.61
N LEU A 876 -11.89 25.64 -51.44
CA LEU A 876 -11.20 24.38 -51.25
C LEU A 876 -12.16 23.37 -50.59
N GLN A 877 -12.33 22.21 -51.22
CA GLN A 877 -13.16 21.11 -50.75
C GLN A 877 -12.32 19.84 -50.60
N TYR A 878 -12.21 19.34 -49.37
CA TYR A 878 -11.61 18.04 -49.04
C TYR A 878 -12.69 16.94 -49.17
N PHE A 879 -12.35 15.82 -49.80
CA PHE A 879 -13.25 14.67 -50.02
C PHE A 879 -12.81 13.44 -49.25
#